data_AF-A0A955BZD7-F1
#
_entry.id   AF-A0A955BZD7-F1
#
_cell.length_a   1.000
_cell.length_b   1.000
_cell.length_c   1.000
_cell.angle_alpha   90.00
_cell.angle_beta   90.00
_cell.angle_gamma   90.00
#
_symmetry.space_group_name_H-M   'P 1'
#
loop_
_entity.id
_entity.type
_entity.pdbx_description
1 polymer ?
#
loop_
_entity_poly.entity_id
_entity_poly.type
_entity_poly.pdbx_seq_one_letter_code
_entity_poly.pdbx_strand_id
1 'polypeptide(L)'
;MRLPRRRVSLIHTCMLMGMALGAVPTLAQDDDAGFVTGRATVGYSQWTTALQAVLARDLETADVAFDQLLALNPTPMRLGLFEQQTKRDGQLSGALLLLEQDAEAEALGAAAAKAFDLLKTGREQLNEADDGFYFARIGRFDVANANLRALLDGGVDPVALLEFTDRDRRRSVTLGQLADHPIIGATAREMLDVLRMGEQRIKADPTRIKQNIQRLDGPPRGFENGLLALQDSGEFAIPFLLEALRDPERKSLHRPIIKALPLIDHPGLNPLTQALQAADPALQIAVADALGRVGYWQAVPYLLAAAVRDDVSPQARDAMVSAVREISSSDAVSVSKQSAARAFYTLAEQYYDDAEALRADSRQRMANVWYWKDNLLLNVEVPTAIFNDVMAMRCCEEAQILDPELKEAIALWLAANFRREAELPPGETDNTRPENYPSALYFAQSAGPEYCLMALARAVDKSDAAVALGAIEALRQTGGAASVTAITGGRQPLGEALLFPDRMVRIRSALAIAAAQPTQAFRNQQSLMPVLSEAIRLHGGARNVLVIDADNDAANATAAALREVGYTVAQDAGLFNGLEKARKDLPGLDAIFIASDSKNPTPADALAHIRREPVFTGVPVVLVVKPGDAAMASKLAAGDYRTDAMPQGATAEQVVAVVEAVSKSAGATMVSEELGAQTALETAAALVNIGESAPQLGSVSETEPALLAALKTGSDEIRKGVAGALAYVGSAAAQEAVAEIAFNAEEATEMRLAMFAALADSAKRNGAKLGPKSVETLIEIAKSEADLTLRLGASQALGAMNLAGDPAGAIIRDQHEG
;
A
#
# COMPACT_ATOMS: atom_id res chain seq x y z
N MET A 1 21.96 -61.14 -38.36
CA MET A 1 23.05 -60.24 -37.92
C MET A 1 22.50 -59.38 -36.79
N ARG A 2 23.24 -59.28 -35.68
CA ARG A 2 22.77 -58.98 -34.31
C ARG A 2 22.35 -57.50 -34.09
N LEU A 3 21.30 -57.32 -33.30
CA LEU A 3 20.95 -56.10 -32.54
C LEU A 3 22.07 -55.69 -31.57
N PRO A 4 22.07 -54.42 -31.11
CA PRO A 4 22.15 -54.19 -29.67
C PRO A 4 21.08 -53.21 -29.13
N ARG A 5 20.27 -53.80 -28.24
CA ARG A 5 19.64 -53.30 -27.01
C ARG A 5 19.63 -51.79 -26.70
N ARG A 6 18.41 -51.27 -26.68
CA ARG A 6 17.92 -50.17 -25.83
C ARG A 6 18.38 -50.33 -24.36
N ARG A 7 18.90 -49.25 -23.77
CA ARG A 7 18.72 -48.93 -22.35
C ARG A 7 17.80 -47.70 -22.26
N VAL A 8 16.50 -47.97 -22.20
CA VAL A 8 15.49 -47.07 -21.66
C VAL A 8 15.37 -47.44 -20.19
N SER A 9 15.79 -46.58 -19.27
CA SER A 9 15.30 -46.57 -17.90
C SER A 9 15.76 -45.31 -17.16
N LEU A 10 14.81 -44.67 -16.45
CA LEU A 10 15.00 -43.75 -15.33
C LEU A 10 15.48 -42.31 -15.60
N ILE A 11 14.75 -41.50 -16.40
CA ILE A 11 14.74 -40.02 -16.22
C ILE A 11 13.31 -39.41 -16.29
N HIS A 12 12.24 -40.20 -16.49
CA HIS A 12 10.87 -39.66 -16.70
C HIS A 12 9.90 -39.79 -15.52
N THR A 13 10.38 -39.86 -14.27
CA THR A 13 9.50 -39.97 -13.08
C THR A 13 9.73 -38.88 -12.01
N CYS A 14 10.38 -37.76 -12.33
CA CYS A 14 10.54 -36.64 -11.37
C CYS A 14 9.87 -35.32 -11.81
N MET A 15 9.02 -35.33 -12.83
CA MET A 15 8.46 -34.08 -13.40
C MET A 15 6.93 -33.97 -13.26
N LEU A 16 6.36 -34.51 -12.17
CA LEU A 16 4.91 -34.43 -11.90
C LEU A 16 4.57 -34.31 -10.40
N MET A 17 5.45 -33.70 -9.61
CA MET A 17 5.21 -33.44 -8.18
C MET A 17 5.59 -32.00 -7.79
N GLY A 18 5.32 -31.05 -8.69
CA GLY A 18 5.54 -29.62 -8.47
C GLY A 18 4.25 -28.85 -8.65
N MET A 19 3.27 -29.07 -7.78
CA MET A 19 2.09 -28.21 -7.58
C MET A 19 1.41 -28.67 -6.28
N ALA A 20 1.70 -27.94 -5.20
CA ALA A 20 1.15 -27.99 -3.83
C ALA A 20 2.28 -28.02 -2.77
N LEU A 21 3.18 -27.04 -2.78
CA LEU A 21 3.98 -26.70 -1.61
C LEU A 21 3.27 -25.58 -0.86
N GLY A 22 2.19 -25.93 -0.17
CA GLY A 22 1.85 -25.20 1.05
C GLY A 22 2.99 -25.44 2.02
N ALA A 23 3.53 -24.38 2.61
CA ALA A 23 4.56 -24.47 3.64
C ALA A 23 4.18 -25.57 4.64
N VAL A 24 4.98 -26.64 4.69
CA VAL A 24 4.85 -27.65 5.73
C VAL A 24 5.04 -26.90 7.05
N PRO A 25 4.05 -26.92 7.97
CA PRO A 25 4.24 -26.31 9.27
C PRO A 25 5.51 -26.89 9.89
N THR A 26 6.33 -26.01 10.45
CA THR A 26 7.54 -26.31 11.21
C THR A 26 7.45 -27.70 11.83
N LEU A 27 8.38 -28.58 11.48
CA LEU A 27 8.61 -29.83 12.23
C LEU A 27 9.13 -29.43 13.61
N ALA A 28 8.23 -28.95 14.46
CA ALA A 28 8.43 -28.79 15.87
C ALA A 28 8.51 -30.21 16.46
N GLN A 29 9.73 -30.58 16.81
CA GLN A 29 10.06 -31.52 17.88
C GLN A 29 9.43 -32.91 17.75
N ASP A 30 9.99 -33.74 16.87
CA ASP A 30 10.08 -35.18 17.18
C ASP A 30 11.25 -35.38 18.16
N ASP A 31 10.98 -35.15 19.45
CA ASP A 31 11.63 -35.89 20.54
C ASP A 31 10.81 -35.70 21.83
N ASP A 32 10.58 -36.82 22.53
CA ASP A 32 9.68 -37.00 23.69
C ASP A 32 10.11 -36.27 24.98
N ALA A 33 10.78 -35.12 24.88
CA ALA A 33 11.09 -34.19 25.97
C ALA A 33 10.83 -32.73 25.50
N GLY A 34 9.60 -32.47 25.08
CA GLY A 34 9.15 -31.26 24.38
C GLY A 34 8.87 -30.06 25.28
N PHE A 35 9.92 -29.29 25.60
CA PHE A 35 9.81 -27.90 26.06
C PHE A 35 10.81 -27.02 25.29
N VAL A 36 10.48 -25.75 25.02
CA VAL A 36 11.22 -24.92 24.04
C VAL A 36 12.68 -24.69 24.42
N THR A 37 13.57 -24.81 23.41
CA THR A 37 15.02 -24.59 23.49
C THR A 37 15.37 -23.13 23.75
N GLY A 38 16.58 -22.83 24.22
CA GLY A 38 17.07 -21.44 24.33
C GLY A 38 16.71 -20.79 25.67
N ARG A 39 16.24 -19.53 25.66
CA ARG A 39 15.95 -18.77 26.91
C ARG A 39 14.87 -19.42 27.76
N ALA A 40 13.86 -20.04 27.13
CA ALA A 40 12.78 -20.74 27.83
C ALA A 40 13.30 -21.94 28.64
N THR A 41 14.25 -22.72 28.11
CA THR A 41 14.89 -23.82 28.84
C THR A 41 15.67 -23.32 30.05
N VAL A 42 16.44 -22.23 29.88
CA VAL A 42 17.19 -21.62 30.99
C VAL A 42 16.24 -21.12 32.07
N GLY A 43 15.15 -20.45 31.67
CA GLY A 43 14.10 -20.02 32.59
C GLY A 43 13.45 -21.19 33.33
N TYR A 44 13.11 -22.28 32.63
CA TYR A 44 12.54 -23.46 33.27
C TYR A 44 13.52 -24.11 34.26
N SER A 45 14.81 -24.15 33.94
CA SER A 45 15.85 -24.61 34.86
C SER A 45 15.87 -23.77 36.15
N GLN A 46 15.82 -22.44 36.05
CA GLN A 46 15.76 -21.55 37.22
C GLN A 46 14.45 -21.72 38.00
N TRP A 47 13.32 -21.85 37.31
CA TRP A 47 12.03 -22.15 37.91
C TRP A 47 12.06 -23.47 38.71
N THR A 48 12.58 -24.54 38.13
CA THR A 48 12.70 -25.83 38.82
C THR A 48 13.64 -25.77 40.03
N THR A 49 14.72 -24.99 39.94
CA THR A 49 15.65 -24.75 41.06
C THR A 49 14.94 -24.02 42.20
N ALA A 50 14.17 -22.98 41.88
CA ALA A 50 13.38 -22.25 42.86
C ALA A 50 12.35 -23.14 43.55
N LEU A 51 11.60 -23.96 42.78
CA LEU A 51 10.62 -24.89 43.34
C LEU A 51 11.26 -26.00 44.20
N GLN A 52 12.47 -26.46 43.87
CA GLN A 52 13.21 -27.39 44.72
C GLN A 52 13.56 -26.75 46.07
N ALA A 53 13.98 -25.49 46.09
CA ALA A 53 14.25 -24.75 47.32
C ALA A 53 12.99 -24.51 48.16
N VAL A 54 11.86 -24.17 47.51
CA VAL A 54 10.54 -24.08 48.17
C VAL A 54 10.16 -25.42 48.81
N LEU A 55 10.34 -26.53 48.09
CA LEU A 55 10.07 -27.87 48.62
C LEU A 55 10.97 -28.23 49.80
N ALA A 56 12.22 -27.77 49.79
CA ALA A 56 13.17 -27.92 50.89
C ALA A 56 12.93 -26.95 52.05
N ARG A 57 11.93 -26.05 51.95
CA ARG A 57 11.63 -24.96 52.90
C ARG A 57 12.81 -24.00 53.11
N ASP A 58 13.62 -23.81 52.08
CA ASP A 58 14.71 -22.83 52.03
C ASP A 58 14.26 -21.60 51.21
N LEU A 59 13.59 -20.67 51.90
CA LEU A 59 13.00 -19.49 51.27
C LEU A 59 14.05 -18.49 50.77
N GLU A 60 15.23 -18.43 51.39
CA GLU A 60 16.31 -17.53 50.95
C GLU A 60 16.89 -18.01 49.61
N THR A 61 17.20 -19.31 49.49
CA THR A 61 17.66 -19.88 48.23
C THR A 61 16.56 -19.84 47.16
N ALA A 62 15.30 -20.01 47.54
CA ALA A 62 14.17 -19.88 46.62
C ALA A 62 14.08 -18.45 46.05
N ASP A 63 14.19 -17.42 46.89
CA ASP A 63 14.10 -16.02 46.47
C ASP A 63 15.25 -15.65 45.53
N VAL A 64 16.48 -16.12 45.79
CA VAL A 64 17.62 -15.94 44.88
C VAL A 64 17.38 -16.60 43.52
N ALA A 65 16.83 -17.82 43.49
CA ALA A 65 16.53 -18.50 42.24
C ALA A 65 15.38 -17.82 41.47
N PHE A 66 14.36 -17.30 42.16
CA PHE A 66 13.32 -16.48 41.55
C PHE A 66 13.85 -15.14 41.04
N ASP A 67 14.80 -14.52 41.71
CA ASP A 67 15.46 -13.29 41.23
C ASP A 67 16.24 -13.56 39.94
N GLN A 68 16.98 -14.67 39.87
CA GLN A 68 17.67 -15.10 38.65
C GLN A 68 16.69 -15.42 37.51
N LEU A 69 15.52 -16.01 37.82
CA LEU A 69 14.46 -16.22 36.85
C LEU A 69 13.90 -14.88 36.34
N LEU A 70 13.58 -13.95 37.24
CA LEU A 70 13.04 -12.64 36.90
C LEU A 70 14.03 -11.79 36.09
N ALA A 71 15.34 -11.96 36.29
CA ALA A 71 16.37 -11.33 35.47
C ALA A 71 16.32 -11.76 33.99
N LEU A 72 15.66 -12.89 33.68
CA LEU A 72 15.40 -13.33 32.30
C LEU A 72 14.16 -12.66 31.69
N ASN A 73 13.44 -11.83 32.45
CA ASN A 73 12.19 -11.16 32.08
C ASN A 73 11.13 -12.13 31.52
N PRO A 74 10.73 -13.18 32.29
CA PRO A 74 9.70 -14.11 31.84
C PRO A 74 8.35 -13.40 31.70
N THR A 75 7.60 -13.74 30.67
CA THR A 75 6.24 -13.25 30.48
C THR A 75 5.26 -13.99 31.41
N PRO A 76 4.11 -13.40 31.75
CA PRO A 76 3.11 -14.09 32.59
C PRO A 76 2.72 -15.46 32.03
N MET A 77 2.30 -15.52 30.75
CA MET A 77 1.94 -16.77 30.08
C MET A 77 3.06 -17.82 30.15
N ARG A 78 4.34 -17.40 30.06
CA ARG A 78 5.49 -18.29 30.17
C ARG A 78 5.57 -18.99 31.53
N LEU A 79 5.35 -18.26 32.64
CA LEU A 79 5.33 -18.85 33.98
C LEU A 79 4.15 -19.81 34.15
N GLY A 80 2.98 -19.47 33.59
CA GLY A 80 1.84 -20.39 33.54
C GLY A 80 2.18 -21.70 32.80
N LEU A 81 2.91 -21.63 31.69
CA LEU A 81 3.37 -22.82 30.97
C LEU A 81 4.39 -23.64 31.76
N PHE A 82 5.30 -22.99 32.50
CA PHE A 82 6.22 -23.68 33.42
C PHE A 82 5.47 -24.43 34.51
N GLU A 83 4.42 -23.81 35.08
CA GLU A 83 3.56 -24.46 36.07
C GLU A 83 2.84 -25.68 35.47
N GLN A 84 2.21 -25.54 34.29
CA GLN A 84 1.55 -26.67 33.62
C GLN A 84 2.54 -27.82 33.33
N GLN A 85 3.76 -27.49 32.89
CA GLN A 85 4.82 -28.48 32.68
C GLN A 85 5.22 -29.16 34.00
N THR A 86 5.39 -28.39 35.07
CA THR A 86 5.73 -28.91 36.40
C THR A 86 4.66 -29.85 36.93
N LYS A 87 3.38 -29.51 36.73
CA LYS A 87 2.23 -30.37 37.08
C LYS A 87 2.22 -31.67 36.28
N ARG A 88 2.56 -31.60 34.98
CA ARG A 88 2.66 -32.78 34.10
C ARG A 88 3.81 -33.71 34.50
N ASP A 89 4.97 -33.15 34.83
CA ASP A 89 6.15 -33.90 35.27
C ASP A 89 5.94 -34.53 36.66
N GLY A 90 5.03 -33.98 37.47
CA GLY A 90 4.54 -34.54 38.73
C GLY A 90 5.51 -34.43 39.93
N GLN A 91 6.83 -34.32 39.68
CA GLN A 91 7.86 -34.38 40.72
C GLN A 91 7.87 -33.18 41.69
N LEU A 92 7.48 -31.98 41.23
CA LEU A 92 7.50 -30.75 42.03
C LEU A 92 6.09 -30.16 42.25
N SER A 93 5.03 -30.95 42.01
CA SER A 93 3.65 -30.47 42.20
C SER A 93 3.37 -30.04 43.64
N GLY A 94 3.97 -30.72 44.62
CA GLY A 94 3.87 -30.32 46.03
C GLY A 94 4.52 -28.96 46.31
N ALA A 95 5.58 -28.59 45.59
CA ALA A 95 6.25 -27.30 45.76
C ALA A 95 5.36 -26.13 45.31
N LEU A 96 4.54 -26.32 44.27
CA LEU A 96 3.58 -25.31 43.81
C LEU A 96 2.52 -24.99 44.86
N LEU A 97 2.00 -26.02 45.55
CA LEU A 97 1.06 -25.84 46.65
C LEU A 97 1.69 -25.09 47.82
N LEU A 98 2.96 -25.38 48.13
CA LEU A 98 3.70 -24.65 49.16
C LEU A 98 3.94 -23.20 48.77
N LEU A 99 4.30 -22.94 47.52
CA LEU A 99 4.46 -21.57 47.00
C LEU A 99 3.16 -20.77 47.12
N GLU A 100 2.01 -21.37 46.81
CA GLU A 100 0.69 -20.74 46.99
C GLU A 100 0.38 -20.46 48.47
N GLN A 101 0.61 -21.43 49.36
CA GLN A 101 0.41 -21.24 50.80
C GLN A 101 1.31 -20.15 51.37
N ASP A 102 2.57 -20.14 50.97
CA ASP A 102 3.53 -19.14 51.42
C ASP A 102 3.20 -17.75 50.83
N ALA A 103 2.59 -17.67 49.64
CA ALA A 103 2.05 -16.43 49.07
C ALA A 103 0.84 -15.91 49.85
N GLU A 104 -0.14 -16.77 50.15
CA GLU A 104 -1.33 -16.44 50.95
C GLU A 104 -0.97 -16.01 52.39
N ALA A 105 0.11 -16.56 52.92
CA ALA A 105 0.64 -16.21 54.24
C ALA A 105 1.56 -14.98 54.24
N GLU A 106 1.75 -14.31 53.10
CA GLU A 106 2.70 -13.20 52.92
C GLU A 106 4.15 -13.55 53.38
N ALA A 107 4.53 -14.82 53.23
CA ALA A 107 5.80 -15.38 53.68
C ALA A 107 6.86 -15.46 52.58
N LEU A 108 6.52 -15.14 51.33
CA LEU A 108 7.43 -15.12 50.20
C LEU A 108 8.44 -13.96 50.29
N GLY A 109 9.66 -14.21 49.84
CA GLY A 109 10.62 -13.15 49.54
C GLY A 109 10.13 -12.26 48.38
N ALA A 110 10.79 -11.12 48.18
CA ALA A 110 10.34 -10.11 47.23
C ALA A 110 10.34 -10.61 45.78
N ALA A 111 11.34 -11.40 45.39
CA ALA A 111 11.43 -11.96 44.04
C ALA A 111 10.40 -13.08 43.84
N ALA A 112 10.24 -13.95 44.84
CA ALA A 112 9.25 -15.01 44.84
C ALA A 112 7.82 -14.45 44.74
N ALA A 113 7.49 -13.40 45.51
CA ALA A 113 6.19 -12.73 45.45
C ALA A 113 5.91 -12.14 44.06
N LYS A 114 6.89 -11.43 43.48
CA LYS A 114 6.76 -10.86 42.13
C LYS A 114 6.61 -11.94 41.05
N ALA A 115 7.35 -13.04 41.15
CA ALA A 115 7.20 -14.18 40.23
C ALA A 115 5.82 -14.84 40.38
N PHE A 116 5.28 -14.91 41.60
CA PHE A 116 3.95 -15.43 41.87
C PHE A 116 2.84 -14.52 41.30
N ASP A 117 2.97 -13.20 41.39
CA ASP A 117 2.04 -12.26 40.76
C ASP A 117 1.99 -12.44 39.23
N LEU A 118 3.17 -12.55 38.59
CA LEU A 118 3.26 -12.86 37.16
C LEU A 118 2.65 -14.23 36.84
N LEU A 119 2.83 -15.24 37.69
CA LEU A 119 2.20 -16.55 37.53
C LEU A 119 0.67 -16.44 37.57
N LYS A 120 0.11 -15.63 38.47
CA LYS A 120 -1.34 -15.42 38.57
C LYS A 120 -1.90 -14.85 37.27
N THR A 121 -1.30 -13.78 36.73
CA THR A 121 -1.67 -13.25 35.41
C THR A 121 -1.46 -14.28 34.31
N GLY A 122 -0.40 -15.10 34.39
CA GLY A 122 -0.17 -16.19 33.45
C GLY A 122 -1.26 -17.27 33.45
N ARG A 123 -1.80 -17.59 34.63
CA ARG A 123 -2.95 -18.52 34.78
C ARG A 123 -4.21 -17.93 34.15
N GLU A 124 -4.47 -16.64 34.38
CA GLU A 124 -5.59 -15.94 33.75
C GLU A 124 -5.49 -15.99 32.22
N GLN A 125 -4.32 -15.65 31.66
CA GLN A 125 -4.07 -15.73 30.21
C GLN A 125 -4.24 -17.15 29.65
N LEU A 126 -3.79 -18.19 30.36
CA LEU A 126 -3.98 -19.57 29.93
C LEU A 126 -5.45 -20.01 29.99
N ASN A 127 -6.19 -19.55 31.00
CA ASN A 127 -7.63 -19.81 31.11
C ASN A 127 -8.40 -19.12 29.99
N GLU A 128 -8.11 -17.84 29.72
CA GLU A 128 -8.70 -17.10 28.58
C GLU A 128 -8.40 -17.79 27.25
N ALA A 129 -7.18 -18.27 27.06
CA ALA A 129 -6.82 -19.04 25.87
C ALA A 129 -7.63 -20.35 25.78
N ASP A 130 -7.65 -21.15 26.85
CA ASP A 130 -8.36 -22.43 26.88
C ASP A 130 -9.87 -22.26 26.66
N ASP A 131 -10.50 -21.31 27.34
CA ASP A 131 -11.92 -20.96 27.21
C ASP A 131 -12.21 -20.43 25.80
N GLY A 132 -11.38 -19.52 25.28
CA GLY A 132 -11.50 -18.99 23.93
C GLY A 132 -11.54 -20.11 22.88
N PHE A 133 -10.57 -21.03 22.92
CA PHE A 133 -10.54 -22.18 22.01
C PHE A 133 -11.65 -23.20 22.28
N TYR A 134 -12.09 -23.38 23.53
CA TYR A 134 -13.19 -24.26 23.87
C TYR A 134 -14.52 -23.74 23.30
N PHE A 135 -14.87 -22.48 23.58
CA PHE A 135 -16.09 -21.84 23.10
C PHE A 135 -16.12 -21.72 21.58
N ALA A 136 -14.96 -21.49 20.94
CA ALA A 136 -14.83 -21.51 19.49
C ALA A 136 -15.23 -22.87 18.91
N ARG A 137 -14.80 -23.98 19.54
CA ARG A 137 -15.09 -25.35 19.08
C ARG A 137 -16.57 -25.75 19.25
N ILE A 138 -17.25 -25.21 20.26
CA ILE A 138 -18.68 -25.50 20.49
C ILE A 138 -19.63 -24.47 19.85
N GLY A 139 -19.11 -23.55 19.04
CA GLY A 139 -19.90 -22.59 18.26
C GLY A 139 -20.40 -21.36 19.04
N ARG A 140 -19.86 -21.09 20.23
CA ARG A 140 -20.18 -19.90 21.05
C ARG A 140 -19.20 -18.77 20.72
N PHE A 141 -19.31 -18.23 19.52
CA PHE A 141 -18.35 -17.27 18.96
C PHE A 141 -18.32 -15.93 19.69
N ASP A 142 -19.43 -15.51 20.31
CA ASP A 142 -19.54 -14.36 21.19
C ASP A 142 -18.58 -14.46 22.39
N VAL A 143 -18.66 -15.58 23.12
CA VAL A 143 -17.85 -15.84 24.31
C VAL A 143 -16.40 -16.12 23.92
N ALA A 144 -16.19 -16.86 22.83
CA ALA A 144 -14.86 -17.13 22.31
C ALA A 144 -14.13 -15.83 21.93
N ASN A 145 -14.83 -14.91 21.24
CA ASN A 145 -14.28 -13.63 20.85
C ASN A 145 -13.88 -12.79 22.08
N ALA A 146 -14.76 -12.72 23.10
CA ALA A 146 -14.46 -11.97 24.32
C ALA A 146 -13.19 -12.48 25.03
N ASN A 147 -13.02 -13.80 25.16
CA ASN A 147 -11.84 -14.39 25.82
C ASN A 147 -10.56 -14.23 25.01
N LEU A 148 -10.59 -14.53 23.71
CA LEU A 148 -9.41 -14.36 22.85
C LEU A 148 -9.02 -12.89 22.71
N ARG A 149 -10.00 -11.97 22.71
CA ARG A 149 -9.72 -10.54 22.70
C ARG A 149 -9.11 -10.07 24.02
N ALA A 150 -9.62 -10.52 25.17
CA ALA A 150 -9.03 -10.24 26.47
C ALA A 150 -7.55 -10.69 26.54
N LEU A 151 -7.26 -11.89 26.01
CA LEU A 151 -5.90 -12.40 25.93
C LEU A 151 -4.97 -11.49 25.08
N LEU A 152 -5.45 -11.03 23.93
CA LEU A 152 -4.69 -10.10 23.07
C LEU A 152 -4.47 -8.75 23.74
N ASP A 153 -5.53 -8.17 24.32
CA ASP A 153 -5.47 -6.88 25.03
C ASP A 153 -4.57 -6.95 26.27
N GLY A 154 -4.44 -8.14 26.88
CA GLY A 154 -3.54 -8.43 28.00
C GLY A 154 -2.05 -8.55 27.62
N GLY A 155 -1.68 -8.34 26.34
CA GLY A 155 -0.27 -8.36 25.91
C GLY A 155 0.34 -9.76 25.94
N VAL A 156 -0.24 -10.69 25.17
CA VAL A 156 0.20 -12.08 25.12
C VAL A 156 1.60 -12.25 24.51
N ASP A 157 2.39 -13.17 25.06
CA ASP A 157 3.69 -13.55 24.52
C ASP A 157 3.51 -14.43 23.26
N PRO A 158 3.98 -13.97 22.07
CA PRO A 158 3.86 -14.73 20.83
C PRO A 158 4.44 -16.15 20.88
N VAL A 159 5.58 -16.33 21.53
CA VAL A 159 6.26 -17.63 21.59
C VAL A 159 5.51 -18.56 22.55
N ALA A 160 5.07 -18.05 23.70
CA ALA A 160 4.29 -18.84 24.66
C ALA A 160 2.92 -19.24 24.09
N LEU A 161 2.26 -18.33 23.37
CA LEU A 161 0.98 -18.63 22.72
C LEU A 161 1.13 -19.69 21.61
N LEU A 162 2.19 -19.62 20.83
CA LEU A 162 2.51 -20.64 19.83
C LEU A 162 2.70 -22.01 20.48
N GLU A 163 3.52 -22.09 21.53
CA GLU A 163 3.71 -23.33 22.28
C GLU A 163 2.41 -23.88 22.86
N PHE A 164 1.58 -23.01 23.43
CA PHE A 164 0.26 -23.38 23.92
C PHE A 164 -0.60 -23.94 22.79
N THR A 165 -0.62 -23.28 21.63
CA THR A 165 -1.42 -23.68 20.47
C THR A 165 -0.96 -25.01 19.89
N ASP A 166 0.34 -25.23 19.76
CA ASP A 166 0.93 -26.43 19.17
C ASP A 166 0.71 -27.70 20.00
N ARG A 167 0.41 -27.57 21.30
CA ARG A 167 -0.01 -28.70 22.15
C ARG A 167 -1.29 -29.38 21.64
N ASP A 168 -2.16 -28.65 20.94
CA ASP A 168 -3.31 -29.22 20.23
C ASP A 168 -3.38 -28.62 18.83
N ARG A 169 -2.87 -29.35 17.83
CA ARG A 169 -2.88 -28.95 16.41
C ARG A 169 -4.24 -28.48 15.88
N ARG A 170 -5.35 -28.84 16.54
CA ARG A 170 -6.69 -28.36 16.15
C ARG A 170 -6.88 -26.87 16.43
N ARG A 171 -6.15 -26.28 17.37
CA ARG A 171 -6.26 -24.86 17.75
C ARG A 171 -5.90 -23.94 16.58
N SER A 172 -4.76 -24.15 15.93
CA SER A 172 -4.36 -23.36 14.75
C SER A 172 -5.31 -23.55 13.57
N VAL A 173 -5.77 -24.78 13.33
CA VAL A 173 -6.79 -25.07 12.30
C VAL A 173 -8.10 -24.34 12.59
N THR A 174 -8.52 -24.28 13.86
CA THR A 174 -9.75 -23.59 14.28
C THR A 174 -9.65 -22.09 13.99
N LEU A 175 -8.53 -21.44 14.29
CA LEU A 175 -8.33 -20.02 13.96
C LEU A 175 -8.40 -19.77 12.46
N GLY A 176 -7.77 -20.64 11.66
CA GLY A 176 -7.83 -20.56 10.20
C GLY A 176 -9.26 -20.66 9.65
N GLN A 177 -10.07 -21.58 10.20
CA GLN A 177 -11.47 -21.73 9.81
C GLN A 177 -12.36 -20.55 10.23
N LEU A 178 -11.97 -19.85 11.30
CA LEU A 178 -12.74 -18.73 11.85
C LEU A 178 -12.33 -17.36 11.29
N ALA A 179 -11.26 -17.27 10.49
CA ALA A 179 -10.71 -16.02 9.98
C ALA A 179 -11.74 -15.15 9.23
N ASP A 180 -12.65 -15.78 8.50
CA ASP A 180 -13.70 -15.12 7.71
C ASP A 180 -15.05 -15.01 8.45
N HIS A 181 -15.11 -15.40 9.73
CA HIS A 181 -16.35 -15.40 10.49
C HIS A 181 -16.76 -13.97 10.92
N PRO A 182 -18.03 -13.54 10.76
CA PRO A 182 -18.44 -12.16 11.03
C PRO A 182 -18.19 -11.65 12.47
N ILE A 183 -18.28 -12.54 13.47
CA ILE A 183 -18.19 -12.16 14.90
C ILE A 183 -16.75 -12.22 15.44
N ILE A 184 -15.97 -13.23 15.04
CA ILE A 184 -14.67 -13.56 15.66
C ILE A 184 -13.51 -13.46 14.67
N GLY A 185 -13.79 -13.27 13.37
CA GLY A 185 -12.78 -13.35 12.33
C GLY A 185 -11.67 -12.31 12.42
N ALA A 186 -11.96 -11.12 12.95
CA ALA A 186 -10.93 -10.11 13.24
C ALA A 186 -9.95 -10.61 14.31
N THR A 187 -10.46 -11.04 15.46
CA THR A 187 -9.66 -11.61 16.56
C THR A 187 -8.93 -12.88 16.16
N ALA A 188 -9.55 -13.76 15.36
CA ALA A 188 -8.90 -14.97 14.87
C ALA A 188 -7.71 -14.64 13.94
N ARG A 189 -7.82 -13.64 13.07
CA ARG A 189 -6.71 -13.17 12.23
C ARG A 189 -5.57 -12.57 13.06
N GLU A 190 -5.89 -11.73 14.05
CA GLU A 190 -4.89 -11.16 14.95
C GLU A 190 -4.15 -12.23 15.77
N MET A 191 -4.88 -13.26 16.26
CA MET A 191 -4.26 -14.42 16.90
C MET A 191 -3.31 -15.16 15.95
N LEU A 192 -3.70 -15.39 14.69
CA LEU A 192 -2.82 -16.00 13.69
C LEU A 192 -1.57 -15.14 13.43
N ASP A 193 -1.68 -13.82 13.45
CA ASP A 193 -0.54 -12.91 13.33
C ASP A 193 0.41 -13.04 14.52
N VAL A 194 -0.12 -13.09 15.74
CA VAL A 194 0.69 -13.34 16.94
C VAL A 194 1.40 -14.71 16.87
N LEU A 195 0.74 -15.76 16.38
CA LEU A 195 1.38 -17.07 16.19
C LEU A 195 2.55 -17.00 15.21
N ARG A 196 2.38 -16.29 14.07
CA ARG A 196 3.46 -16.07 13.09
C ARG A 196 4.63 -15.28 13.68
N MET A 197 4.34 -14.26 14.50
CA MET A 197 5.40 -13.55 15.25
C MET A 197 6.16 -14.50 16.18
N GLY A 198 5.46 -15.43 16.83
CA GLY A 198 6.07 -16.48 17.64
C GLY A 198 7.03 -17.35 16.83
N GLU A 199 6.61 -17.82 15.65
CA GLU A 199 7.44 -18.61 14.74
C GLU A 199 8.71 -17.86 14.33
N GLN A 200 8.58 -16.59 13.93
CA GLN A 200 9.73 -15.74 13.57
C GLN A 200 10.70 -15.55 14.75
N ARG A 201 10.19 -15.29 15.96
CA ARG A 201 11.04 -15.13 17.15
C ARG A 201 11.82 -16.40 17.48
N ILE A 202 11.23 -17.57 17.28
CA ILE A 202 11.94 -18.86 17.44
C ILE A 202 13.06 -19.00 16.39
N LYS A 203 12.75 -18.67 15.13
CA LYS A 203 13.73 -18.71 14.02
C LYS A 203 14.88 -17.73 14.24
N ALA A 204 14.61 -16.58 14.86
CA ALA A 204 15.58 -15.54 15.15
C ALA A 204 16.31 -15.71 16.50
N ASP A 205 15.99 -16.71 17.34
CA ASP A 205 16.60 -16.87 18.68
C ASP A 205 18.12 -17.13 18.55
N PRO A 206 18.97 -16.19 19.02
CA PRO A 206 20.43 -16.32 18.94
C PRO A 206 20.96 -17.56 19.63
N THR A 207 20.33 -17.99 20.72
CA THR A 207 20.76 -19.17 21.50
C THR A 207 20.56 -20.43 20.69
N ARG A 208 19.38 -20.57 20.07
CA ARG A 208 19.02 -21.71 19.22
C ARG A 208 19.92 -21.76 17.98
N ILE A 209 20.12 -20.62 17.32
CA ILE A 209 21.02 -20.52 16.16
C ILE A 209 22.43 -20.95 16.54
N LYS A 210 23.02 -20.40 17.62
CA LYS A 210 24.38 -20.75 18.05
C LYS A 210 24.52 -22.23 18.41
N GLN A 211 23.52 -22.83 19.05
CA GLN A 211 23.50 -24.27 19.32
C GLN A 211 23.47 -25.10 18.03
N ASN A 212 22.66 -24.70 17.05
CA ASN A 212 22.59 -25.40 15.76
C ASN A 212 23.87 -25.23 14.93
N ILE A 213 24.56 -24.08 15.01
CA ILE A 213 25.89 -23.89 14.44
C ILE A 213 26.88 -24.88 15.06
N GLN A 214 26.87 -25.04 16.39
CA GLN A 214 27.77 -25.98 17.06
C GLN A 214 27.53 -27.44 16.61
N ARG A 215 26.28 -27.80 16.28
CA ARG A 215 25.94 -29.15 15.77
C ARG A 215 26.56 -29.46 14.41
N LEU A 216 26.96 -28.45 13.64
CA LEU A 216 27.64 -28.64 12.34
C LEU A 216 29.01 -29.31 12.47
N ASP A 217 29.68 -29.18 13.63
CA ASP A 217 30.95 -29.89 13.93
C ASP A 217 30.73 -31.34 14.38
N GLY A 218 29.46 -31.78 14.48
CA GLY A 218 29.07 -33.09 14.96
C GLY A 218 29.13 -34.21 13.92
N PRO A 219 28.65 -35.42 14.27
CA PRO A 219 28.53 -36.54 13.31
C PRO A 219 27.56 -36.19 12.16
N PRO A 220 27.53 -36.95 11.05
CA PRO A 220 26.74 -36.62 9.86
C PRO A 220 25.26 -36.27 10.14
N ARG A 221 24.58 -37.02 11.01
CA ARG A 221 23.20 -36.71 11.44
C ARG A 221 23.09 -35.40 12.22
N GLY A 222 24.09 -35.09 13.04
CA GLY A 222 24.17 -33.82 13.77
C GLY A 222 24.34 -32.64 12.81
N PHE A 223 25.18 -32.79 11.77
CA PHE A 223 25.31 -31.81 10.70
C PHE A 223 24.00 -31.61 9.95
N GLU A 224 23.33 -32.69 9.52
CA GLU A 224 22.04 -32.62 8.81
C GLU A 224 20.95 -31.93 9.64
N ASN A 225 20.80 -32.30 10.91
CA ASN A 225 19.82 -31.68 11.81
C ASN A 225 20.15 -30.20 12.10
N GLY A 226 21.43 -29.89 12.29
CA GLY A 226 21.89 -28.51 12.45
C GLY A 226 21.61 -27.67 11.21
N LEU A 227 21.90 -28.21 10.02
CA LEU A 227 21.65 -27.55 8.75
C LEU A 227 20.15 -27.30 8.52
N LEU A 228 19.28 -28.30 8.72
CA LEU A 228 17.83 -28.14 8.56
C LEU A 228 17.28 -27.04 9.48
N ALA A 229 17.75 -26.99 10.73
CA ALA A 229 17.33 -25.95 11.66
C ALA A 229 17.86 -24.54 11.28
N LEU A 230 19.05 -24.46 10.68
CA LEU A 230 19.59 -23.20 10.17
C LEU A 230 18.90 -22.76 8.87
N GLN A 231 18.52 -23.69 8.00
CA GLN A 231 17.68 -23.42 6.82
C GLN A 231 16.33 -22.84 7.24
N ASP A 232 15.71 -23.40 8.28
CA ASP A 232 14.46 -22.87 8.83
C ASP A 232 14.62 -21.48 9.47
N SER A 233 15.80 -21.21 10.05
CA SER A 233 16.18 -19.89 10.57
C SER A 233 16.51 -18.87 9.47
N GLY A 234 16.84 -19.34 8.26
CA GLY A 234 17.05 -18.51 7.07
C GLY A 234 18.04 -17.37 7.26
N GLU A 235 17.61 -16.16 6.91
CA GLU A 235 18.41 -14.93 6.99
C GLU A 235 18.95 -14.64 8.40
N PHE A 236 18.22 -15.00 9.45
CA PHE A 236 18.63 -14.75 10.84
C PHE A 236 19.87 -15.55 11.24
N ALA A 237 20.14 -16.69 10.58
CA ALA A 237 21.32 -17.50 10.86
C ALA A 237 22.62 -16.89 10.31
N ILE A 238 22.54 -16.09 9.25
CA ILE A 238 23.71 -15.62 8.51
C ILE A 238 24.66 -14.78 9.38
N PRO A 239 24.22 -13.77 10.16
CA PRO A 239 25.11 -13.00 11.02
C PRO A 239 25.95 -13.88 11.96
N PHE A 240 25.35 -14.91 12.55
CA PHE A 240 26.04 -15.81 13.49
C PHE A 240 26.99 -16.79 12.80
N LEU A 241 26.65 -17.24 11.59
CA LEU A 241 27.55 -18.06 10.77
C LEU A 241 28.80 -17.26 10.36
N LEU A 242 28.63 -16.01 9.96
CA LEU A 242 29.74 -15.13 9.60
C LEU A 242 30.59 -14.73 10.82
N GLU A 243 29.95 -14.47 11.97
CA GLU A 243 30.65 -14.25 13.26
C GLU A 243 31.56 -15.44 13.59
N ALA A 244 31.04 -16.68 13.49
CA ALA A 244 31.81 -17.88 13.77
C ALA A 244 32.95 -18.15 12.75
N LEU A 245 32.79 -17.74 11.49
CA LEU A 245 33.87 -17.82 10.48
C LEU A 245 35.02 -16.85 10.77
N ARG A 246 34.73 -15.71 11.39
CA ARG A 246 35.74 -14.71 11.76
C ARG A 246 36.45 -15.04 13.06
N ASP A 247 35.86 -15.87 13.91
CA ASP A 247 36.42 -16.26 15.20
C ASP A 247 37.56 -17.28 15.01
N PRO A 248 38.82 -16.92 15.32
CA PRO A 248 39.97 -17.81 15.18
C PRO A 248 39.96 -18.99 16.16
N GLU A 249 39.19 -18.91 17.25
CA GLU A 249 39.04 -20.01 18.21
C GLU A 249 38.06 -21.08 17.72
N ARG A 250 37.24 -20.76 16.72
CA ARG A 250 36.22 -21.66 16.14
C ARG A 250 36.64 -22.30 14.82
N LYS A 251 37.94 -22.52 14.62
CA LYS A 251 38.49 -23.10 13.36
C LYS A 251 37.87 -24.45 12.96
N SER A 252 37.44 -25.28 13.92
CA SER A 252 36.77 -26.56 13.59
C SER A 252 35.45 -26.33 12.83
N LEU A 253 34.73 -25.25 13.16
CA LEU A 253 33.45 -24.89 12.54
C LEU A 253 33.59 -24.26 11.14
N HIS A 254 34.77 -23.77 10.75
CA HIS A 254 34.92 -23.01 9.51
C HIS A 254 34.54 -23.82 8.26
N ARG A 255 35.07 -25.05 8.12
CA ARG A 255 34.74 -25.92 6.98
C ARG A 255 33.26 -26.35 6.95
N PRO A 256 32.67 -26.81 8.08
CA PRO A 256 31.23 -27.07 8.14
C PRO A 256 30.37 -25.86 7.76
N ILE A 257 30.71 -24.67 8.24
CA ILE A 257 29.96 -23.44 7.92
C ILE A 257 30.07 -23.11 6.42
N ILE A 258 31.27 -23.15 5.83
CA ILE A 258 31.45 -22.91 4.38
C ILE A 258 30.63 -23.92 3.54
N LYS A 259 30.48 -25.16 4.01
CA LYS A 259 29.62 -26.16 3.36
C LYS A 259 28.12 -25.87 3.56
N ALA A 260 27.73 -25.34 4.72
CA ALA A 260 26.34 -25.08 5.07
C ALA A 260 25.80 -23.78 4.45
N LEU A 261 26.62 -22.73 4.32
CA LEU A 261 26.20 -21.41 3.83
C LEU A 261 25.45 -21.45 2.49
N PRO A 262 25.94 -22.12 1.43
CA PRO A 262 25.21 -22.21 0.16
C PRO A 262 23.89 -22.99 0.28
N LEU A 263 23.78 -23.86 1.28
CA LEU A 263 22.61 -24.72 1.49
C LEU A 263 21.51 -24.02 2.29
N ILE A 264 21.78 -22.87 2.92
CA ILE A 264 20.71 -22.00 3.45
C ILE A 264 19.82 -21.49 2.31
N ASP A 265 20.38 -21.38 1.10
CA ASP A 265 19.67 -21.07 -0.14
C ASP A 265 19.07 -19.64 -0.16
N HIS A 266 17.96 -19.43 -0.86
CA HIS A 266 17.35 -18.11 -1.10
C HIS A 266 17.18 -17.23 0.16
N PRO A 267 16.73 -17.75 1.33
CA PRO A 267 16.60 -16.93 2.54
C PRO A 267 17.91 -16.31 3.01
N GLY A 268 19.07 -16.92 2.72
CA GLY A 268 20.37 -16.37 3.09
C GLY A 268 20.88 -15.26 2.16
N LEU A 269 20.22 -15.02 1.03
CA LEU A 269 20.77 -14.24 -0.07
C LEU A 269 21.00 -12.76 0.29
N ASN A 270 19.98 -12.08 0.82
CA ASN A 270 20.04 -10.65 1.17
C ASN A 270 21.12 -10.32 2.21
N PRO A 271 21.24 -11.01 3.36
CA PRO A 271 22.33 -10.75 4.28
C PRO A 271 23.71 -11.12 3.70
N LEU A 272 23.82 -12.17 2.87
CA LEU A 272 25.08 -12.55 2.24
C LEU A 272 25.58 -11.50 1.23
N THR A 273 24.69 -10.91 0.42
CA THR A 273 25.10 -9.86 -0.53
C THR A 273 25.63 -8.62 0.21
N GLN A 274 25.04 -8.26 1.35
CA GLN A 274 25.54 -7.17 2.19
C GLN A 274 26.89 -7.51 2.84
N ALA A 275 27.12 -8.78 3.20
CA ALA A 275 28.38 -9.22 3.81
C ALA A 275 29.60 -9.14 2.87
N LEU A 276 29.42 -8.97 1.55
CA LEU A 276 30.52 -8.68 0.62
C LEU A 276 31.27 -7.39 0.98
N GLN A 277 30.65 -6.50 1.76
CA GLN A 277 31.27 -5.27 2.24
C GLN A 277 32.26 -5.47 3.40
N ALA A 278 32.41 -6.70 3.91
CA ALA A 278 33.36 -7.02 4.97
C ALA A 278 34.80 -6.61 4.61
N ALA A 279 35.56 -6.20 5.62
CA ALA A 279 36.97 -5.82 5.43
C ALA A 279 37.92 -7.02 5.33
N ASP A 280 37.52 -8.19 5.82
CA ASP A 280 38.33 -9.41 5.82
C ASP A 280 38.27 -10.13 4.46
N PRO A 281 39.39 -10.23 3.71
CA PRO A 281 39.42 -10.89 2.41
C PRO A 281 39.04 -12.37 2.46
N ALA A 282 39.35 -13.08 3.56
CA ALA A 282 38.99 -14.50 3.68
C ALA A 282 37.47 -14.67 3.77
N LEU A 283 36.80 -13.79 4.51
CA LEU A 283 35.36 -13.75 4.59
C LEU A 283 34.73 -13.36 3.25
N GLN A 284 35.27 -12.35 2.55
CA GLN A 284 34.80 -11.95 1.22
C GLN A 284 34.81 -13.12 0.23
N ILE A 285 35.89 -13.91 0.22
CA ILE A 285 36.00 -15.12 -0.64
C ILE A 285 34.93 -16.14 -0.26
N ALA A 286 34.79 -16.46 1.04
CA ALA A 286 33.80 -17.44 1.50
C ALA A 286 32.36 -17.02 1.16
N VAL A 287 32.05 -15.72 1.28
CA VAL A 287 30.73 -15.16 0.92
C VAL A 287 30.52 -15.18 -0.59
N ALA A 288 31.52 -14.80 -1.39
CA ALA A 288 31.44 -14.84 -2.85
C ALA A 288 31.23 -16.28 -3.36
N ASP A 289 32.00 -17.24 -2.85
CA ASP A 289 31.85 -18.67 -3.17
C ASP A 289 30.47 -19.20 -2.77
N ALA A 290 29.94 -18.75 -1.61
CA ALA A 290 28.60 -19.12 -1.20
C ALA A 290 27.54 -18.60 -2.18
N LEU A 291 27.59 -17.30 -2.52
CA LEU A 291 26.66 -16.68 -3.47
C LEU A 291 26.72 -17.33 -4.86
N GLY A 292 27.92 -17.67 -5.36
CA GLY A 292 28.10 -18.38 -6.63
C GLY A 292 27.38 -19.73 -6.66
N ARG A 293 27.51 -20.49 -5.57
CA ARG A 293 26.87 -21.81 -5.40
C ARG A 293 25.37 -21.76 -5.16
N VAL A 294 24.88 -20.71 -4.48
CA VAL A 294 23.43 -20.49 -4.36
C VAL A 294 22.84 -20.25 -5.76
N GLY A 295 23.52 -19.50 -6.63
CA GLY A 295 23.18 -19.44 -8.05
C GLY A 295 22.07 -18.46 -8.43
N TYR A 296 21.62 -17.60 -7.51
CA TYR A 296 20.59 -16.60 -7.78
C TYR A 296 21.17 -15.34 -8.45
N TRP A 297 20.58 -14.94 -9.59
CA TRP A 297 21.02 -13.79 -10.39
C TRP A 297 20.99 -12.47 -9.61
N GLN A 298 20.14 -12.36 -8.58
CA GLN A 298 20.03 -11.23 -7.67
C GLN A 298 21.35 -10.88 -6.98
N ALA A 299 22.28 -11.84 -6.83
CA ALA A 299 23.60 -11.58 -6.25
C ALA A 299 24.57 -10.91 -7.23
N VAL A 300 24.32 -11.01 -8.55
CA VAL A 300 25.24 -10.52 -9.59
C VAL A 300 25.55 -9.03 -9.47
N PRO A 301 24.58 -8.11 -9.28
CA PRO A 301 24.87 -6.69 -9.12
C PRO A 301 25.81 -6.41 -7.93
N TYR A 302 25.57 -7.07 -6.80
CA TYR A 302 26.39 -6.92 -5.59
C TYR A 302 27.80 -7.47 -5.76
N LEU A 303 27.95 -8.64 -6.39
CA LEU A 303 29.25 -9.22 -6.70
C LEU A 303 30.06 -8.34 -7.67
N LEU A 304 29.41 -7.80 -8.71
CA LEU A 304 30.05 -6.88 -9.65
C LEU A 304 30.49 -5.58 -8.96
N ALA A 305 29.64 -4.97 -8.13
CA ALA A 305 30.00 -3.77 -7.38
C ALA A 305 31.14 -4.01 -6.40
N ALA A 306 31.12 -5.12 -5.66
CA ALA A 306 32.22 -5.50 -4.79
C ALA A 306 33.52 -5.70 -5.60
N ALA A 307 33.44 -6.36 -6.75
CA ALA A 307 34.58 -6.65 -7.62
C ALA A 307 35.19 -5.43 -8.32
N VAL A 308 34.54 -4.25 -8.31
CA VAL A 308 35.10 -3.01 -8.90
C VAL A 308 35.61 -2.03 -7.84
N ARG A 309 35.52 -2.37 -6.55
CA ARG A 309 36.11 -1.56 -5.48
C ARG A 309 37.64 -1.60 -5.50
N ASP A 310 38.25 -0.50 -5.07
CA ASP A 310 39.71 -0.34 -5.06
C ASP A 310 40.38 -1.04 -3.86
N ASP A 311 39.64 -1.25 -2.78
CA ASP A 311 40.13 -1.82 -1.51
C ASP A 311 40.05 -3.36 -1.43
N VAL A 312 39.54 -4.01 -2.49
CA VAL A 312 39.36 -5.47 -2.55
C VAL A 312 40.62 -6.16 -3.08
N SER A 313 41.07 -7.20 -2.37
CA SER A 313 42.26 -7.98 -2.74
C SER A 313 42.08 -8.71 -4.09
N PRO A 314 43.17 -9.00 -4.83
CA PRO A 314 43.07 -9.74 -6.09
C PRO A 314 42.37 -11.09 -5.96
N GLN A 315 42.63 -11.84 -4.88
CA GLN A 315 42.02 -13.15 -4.64
C GLN A 315 40.52 -13.04 -4.39
N ALA A 316 40.08 -12.06 -3.59
CA ALA A 316 38.66 -11.83 -3.34
C ALA A 316 37.94 -11.38 -4.62
N ARG A 317 38.59 -10.52 -5.43
CA ARG A 317 38.07 -10.10 -6.73
C ARG A 317 37.89 -11.29 -7.68
N ASP A 318 38.88 -12.18 -7.78
CA ASP A 318 38.79 -13.38 -8.61
C ASP A 318 37.67 -14.32 -8.16
N ALA A 319 37.44 -14.47 -6.86
CA ALA A 319 36.33 -15.23 -6.30
C ALA A 319 34.97 -14.61 -6.68
N MET A 320 34.82 -13.29 -6.54
CA MET A 320 33.59 -12.57 -6.93
C MET A 320 33.30 -12.72 -8.43
N VAL A 321 34.31 -12.58 -9.29
CA VAL A 321 34.15 -12.76 -10.74
C VAL A 321 33.82 -14.21 -11.09
N SER A 322 34.41 -15.18 -10.40
CA SER A 322 34.09 -16.59 -10.58
C SER A 322 32.65 -16.90 -10.18
N ALA A 323 32.18 -16.36 -9.05
CA ALA A 323 30.79 -16.47 -8.64
C ALA A 323 29.81 -15.88 -9.68
N VAL A 324 30.14 -14.72 -10.28
CA VAL A 324 29.32 -14.16 -11.36
C VAL A 324 29.27 -15.07 -12.59
N ARG A 325 30.38 -15.72 -12.96
CA ARG A 325 30.41 -16.71 -14.07
C ARG A 325 29.55 -17.93 -13.76
N GLU A 326 29.64 -18.45 -12.53
CA GLU A 326 28.82 -19.58 -12.07
C GLU A 326 27.33 -19.26 -12.17
N ILE A 327 26.91 -18.11 -11.64
CA ILE A 327 25.50 -17.68 -11.66
C ILE A 327 25.01 -17.42 -13.10
N SER A 328 25.81 -16.71 -13.90
CA SER A 328 25.41 -16.29 -15.25
C SER A 328 25.55 -17.41 -16.29
N SER A 329 26.18 -18.53 -15.95
CA SER A 329 26.54 -19.61 -16.88
C SER A 329 27.23 -19.09 -18.16
N SER A 330 28.05 -18.03 -18.02
CA SER A 330 28.71 -17.32 -19.12
C SER A 330 30.16 -16.97 -18.75
N ASP A 331 31.10 -17.29 -19.63
CA ASP A 331 32.52 -16.94 -19.45
C ASP A 331 32.79 -15.45 -19.72
N ALA A 332 31.92 -14.80 -20.50
CA ALA A 332 32.04 -13.40 -20.88
C ALA A 332 31.37 -12.49 -19.83
N VAL A 333 32.08 -12.26 -18.72
CA VAL A 333 31.65 -11.30 -17.68
C VAL A 333 32.36 -9.97 -17.90
N SER A 334 31.59 -8.93 -18.21
CA SER A 334 32.08 -7.56 -18.18
C SER A 334 32.11 -7.08 -16.73
N VAL A 335 33.29 -6.69 -16.24
CA VAL A 335 33.48 -6.19 -14.87
C VAL A 335 33.90 -4.73 -14.95
N SER A 336 32.94 -3.83 -14.83
CA SER A 336 33.12 -2.39 -14.79
C SER A 336 32.05 -1.72 -13.94
N LYS A 337 32.30 -0.48 -13.49
CA LYS A 337 31.30 0.31 -12.75
C LYS A 337 29.99 0.44 -13.52
N GLN A 338 30.06 0.67 -14.84
CA GLN A 338 28.88 0.79 -15.71
C GLN A 338 28.11 -0.54 -15.80
N SER A 339 28.80 -1.67 -15.92
CA SER A 339 28.14 -2.99 -15.94
C SER A 339 27.44 -3.31 -14.61
N ALA A 340 28.07 -2.95 -13.48
CA ALA A 340 27.50 -3.12 -12.15
C ALA A 340 26.27 -2.20 -11.95
N ALA A 341 26.39 -0.93 -12.35
CA ALA A 341 25.29 0.04 -12.29
C ALA A 341 24.08 -0.44 -13.11
N ARG A 342 24.30 -0.94 -14.34
CA ARG A 342 23.23 -1.48 -15.18
C ARG A 342 22.59 -2.74 -14.60
N ALA A 343 23.39 -3.61 -13.98
CA ALA A 343 22.88 -4.80 -13.30
C ALA A 343 22.01 -4.42 -12.09
N PHE A 344 22.42 -3.42 -11.30
CA PHE A 344 21.60 -2.88 -10.21
C PHE A 344 20.31 -2.22 -10.71
N TYR A 345 20.38 -1.44 -11.78
CA TYR A 345 19.18 -0.89 -12.41
C TYR A 345 18.20 -1.98 -12.84
N THR A 346 18.70 -3.07 -13.43
CA THR A 346 17.86 -4.23 -13.83
C THR A 346 17.24 -4.90 -12.60
N LEU A 347 18.01 -5.05 -11.51
CA LEU A 347 17.48 -5.59 -10.25
C LEU A 347 16.42 -4.66 -9.63
N ALA A 348 16.64 -3.35 -9.68
CA ALA A 348 15.67 -2.35 -9.22
C ALA A 348 14.36 -2.45 -10.01
N GLU A 349 14.41 -2.65 -11.34
CA GLU A 349 13.21 -2.86 -12.15
C GLU A 349 12.44 -4.11 -11.74
N GLN A 350 13.14 -5.20 -11.41
CA GLN A 350 12.49 -6.44 -10.97
C GLN A 350 11.85 -6.29 -9.59
N TYR A 351 12.47 -5.56 -8.66
CA TYR A 351 11.84 -5.22 -7.38
C TYR A 351 10.60 -4.34 -7.61
N TYR A 352 10.72 -3.29 -8.42
CA TYR A 352 9.61 -2.39 -8.74
C TYR A 352 8.46 -3.08 -9.49
N ASP A 353 8.74 -4.14 -10.26
CA ASP A 353 7.74 -4.95 -10.95
C ASP A 353 7.16 -6.08 -10.09
N ASP A 354 7.48 -6.11 -8.79
CA ASP A 354 7.05 -7.13 -7.83
C ASP A 354 7.33 -8.57 -8.31
N ALA A 355 8.49 -8.78 -8.93
CA ALA A 355 8.88 -10.10 -9.43
C ALA A 355 8.77 -11.15 -8.31
N GLU A 356 8.05 -12.25 -8.57
CA GLU A 356 7.70 -13.26 -7.54
C GLU A 356 8.92 -13.79 -6.78
N ALA A 357 10.04 -13.94 -7.46
CA ALA A 357 11.30 -14.40 -6.86
C ALA A 357 11.95 -13.41 -5.88
N LEU A 358 11.52 -12.15 -5.85
CA LEU A 358 12.09 -11.08 -5.03
C LEU A 358 11.17 -10.64 -3.89
N ARG A 359 9.89 -11.00 -3.97
CA ARG A 359 8.89 -10.56 -3.01
C ARG A 359 9.21 -11.10 -1.61
N ALA A 360 9.10 -10.23 -0.63
CA ALA A 360 9.03 -10.66 0.76
C ALA A 360 7.82 -11.58 0.98
N ASP A 361 7.90 -12.43 2.01
CA ASP A 361 6.83 -13.36 2.35
C ASP A 361 5.57 -12.57 2.74
N SER A 362 4.58 -12.54 1.85
CA SER A 362 3.31 -11.82 2.04
C SER A 362 2.51 -12.22 3.29
N ARG A 363 2.84 -13.35 3.91
CA ARG A 363 2.23 -13.78 5.18
C ARG A 363 2.81 -13.06 6.40
N GLN A 364 3.96 -12.42 6.24
CA GLN A 364 4.65 -11.68 7.28
C GLN A 364 4.25 -10.20 7.20
N ARG A 365 4.00 -9.58 8.35
CA ARG A 365 3.69 -8.14 8.43
C ARG A 365 4.92 -7.28 8.15
N MET A 366 6.08 -7.73 8.60
CA MET A 366 7.37 -7.07 8.44
C MET A 366 8.31 -7.94 7.60
N ALA A 367 9.14 -7.27 6.81
CA ALA A 367 10.21 -7.85 6.00
C ALA A 367 11.56 -7.27 6.42
N ASN A 368 12.62 -8.05 6.25
CA ASN A 368 13.95 -7.72 6.74
C ASN A 368 14.80 -7.06 5.65
N VAL A 369 15.32 -5.87 5.96
CA VAL A 369 16.23 -5.12 5.10
C VAL A 369 17.61 -5.08 5.75
N TRP A 370 18.57 -5.76 5.12
CA TRP A 370 19.90 -5.93 5.69
C TRP A 370 20.86 -4.80 5.29
N TYR A 371 21.72 -4.42 6.23
CA TYR A 371 22.79 -3.45 6.07
C TYR A 371 24.09 -3.99 6.64
N TRP A 372 25.21 -3.60 6.04
CA TRP A 372 26.53 -3.80 6.61
C TRP A 372 27.03 -2.50 7.24
N LYS A 373 27.22 -2.48 8.56
CA LYS A 373 27.69 -1.30 9.30
C LYS A 373 28.57 -1.71 10.47
N ASP A 374 29.66 -0.97 10.70
CA ASP A 374 30.62 -1.23 11.77
C ASP A 374 31.12 -2.69 11.78
N ASN A 375 31.28 -3.27 10.57
CA ASN A 375 31.71 -4.65 10.36
C ASN A 375 30.74 -5.70 10.93
N LEU A 376 29.45 -5.38 11.00
CA LEU A 376 28.35 -6.24 11.44
C LEU A 376 27.18 -6.16 10.45
N LEU A 377 26.41 -7.25 10.38
CA LEU A 377 25.10 -7.26 9.72
C LEU A 377 24.06 -6.68 10.67
N LEU A 378 23.38 -5.63 10.21
CA LEU A 378 22.24 -5.03 10.89
C LEU A 378 20.98 -5.32 10.08
N ASN A 379 19.96 -5.81 10.77
CA ASN A 379 18.63 -5.98 10.22
C ASN A 379 17.77 -4.77 10.59
N VAL A 380 17.14 -4.17 9.60
CA VAL A 380 16.10 -3.15 9.77
C VAL A 380 14.79 -3.70 9.20
N GLU A 381 13.77 -3.80 10.06
CA GLU A 381 12.45 -4.26 9.66
C GLU A 381 11.65 -3.13 8.99
N VAL A 382 10.99 -3.46 7.88
CA VAL A 382 10.06 -2.58 7.17
C VAL A 382 8.72 -3.29 6.96
N PRO A 383 7.61 -2.55 6.82
CA PRO A 383 6.33 -3.14 6.42
C PRO A 383 6.49 -3.91 5.09
N THR A 384 5.96 -5.12 5.03
CA THR A 384 6.09 -5.98 3.83
C THR A 384 5.54 -5.31 2.57
N ALA A 385 4.53 -4.44 2.71
CA ALA A 385 3.94 -3.66 1.62
C ALA A 385 5.00 -2.82 0.87
N ILE A 386 5.90 -2.15 1.59
CA ILE A 386 6.87 -1.23 0.99
C ILE A 386 8.23 -1.88 0.71
N PHE A 387 8.41 -3.15 1.04
CA PHE A 387 9.72 -3.81 0.98
C PHE A 387 10.36 -3.72 -0.41
N ASN A 388 9.58 -4.01 -1.44
CA ASN A 388 10.06 -3.99 -2.82
C ASN A 388 10.42 -2.58 -3.28
N ASP A 389 9.64 -1.56 -2.91
CA ASP A 389 9.96 -0.17 -3.22
C ASP A 389 11.25 0.28 -2.53
N VAL A 390 11.43 -0.06 -1.25
CA VAL A 390 12.66 0.22 -0.50
C VAL A 390 13.86 -0.46 -1.17
N MET A 391 13.72 -1.72 -1.58
CA MET A 391 14.80 -2.46 -2.26
C MET A 391 15.09 -1.90 -3.67
N ALA A 392 14.06 -1.50 -4.42
CA ALA A 392 14.21 -0.83 -5.71
C ALA A 392 14.97 0.50 -5.56
N MET A 393 14.56 1.34 -4.59
CA MET A 393 15.26 2.58 -4.26
C MET A 393 16.73 2.33 -3.92
N ARG A 394 17.02 1.35 -3.04
CA ARG A 394 18.40 1.01 -2.67
C ARG A 394 19.23 0.55 -3.87
N CYS A 395 18.67 -0.27 -4.75
CA CYS A 395 19.36 -0.68 -5.98
C CYS A 395 19.62 0.51 -6.91
N CYS A 396 18.68 1.45 -7.02
CA CYS A 396 18.92 2.69 -7.77
C CYS A 396 19.99 3.57 -7.14
N GLU A 397 20.05 3.67 -5.81
CA GLU A 397 21.10 4.39 -5.07
C GLU A 397 22.49 3.80 -5.37
N GLU A 398 22.65 2.47 -5.30
CA GLU A 398 23.89 1.79 -5.68
C GLU A 398 24.25 2.02 -7.14
N ALA A 399 23.26 1.97 -8.05
CA ALA A 399 23.48 2.26 -9.46
C ALA A 399 23.99 3.70 -9.67
N GLN A 400 23.46 4.68 -8.94
CA GLN A 400 23.90 6.08 -9.00
C GLN A 400 25.30 6.29 -8.42
N ILE A 401 25.67 5.58 -7.35
CA ILE A 401 27.03 5.63 -6.78
C ILE A 401 28.05 5.12 -7.80
N LEU A 402 27.69 4.08 -8.56
CA LEU A 402 28.56 3.46 -9.56
C LEU A 402 28.62 4.25 -10.88
N ASP A 403 27.48 4.76 -11.34
CA ASP A 403 27.32 5.52 -12.58
C ASP A 403 26.33 6.68 -12.39
N PRO A 404 26.81 7.88 -12.00
CA PRO A 404 25.97 9.06 -11.80
C PRO A 404 25.25 9.56 -13.06
N GLU A 405 25.65 9.12 -14.26
CA GLU A 405 25.03 9.54 -15.53
C GLU A 405 23.82 8.67 -15.92
N LEU A 406 23.55 7.58 -15.19
CA LEU A 406 22.46 6.65 -15.47
C LEU A 406 21.09 7.23 -15.09
N LYS A 407 20.55 8.11 -15.94
CA LYS A 407 19.31 8.87 -15.70
C LYS A 407 18.10 8.00 -15.35
N GLU A 408 18.00 6.82 -15.95
CA GLU A 408 16.87 5.91 -15.74
C GLU A 408 16.77 5.44 -14.28
N ALA A 409 17.90 5.31 -13.59
CA ALA A 409 17.92 4.94 -12.18
C ALA A 409 17.35 6.05 -11.28
N ILE A 410 17.60 7.33 -11.59
CA ILE A 410 16.97 8.46 -10.87
C ILE A 410 15.45 8.43 -11.08
N ALA A 411 15.00 8.27 -12.32
CA ALA A 411 13.57 8.22 -12.62
C ALA A 411 12.86 7.01 -11.96
N LEU A 412 13.53 5.85 -11.89
CA LEU A 412 13.01 4.67 -11.19
C LEU A 412 13.00 4.87 -9.67
N TRP A 413 14.04 5.50 -9.12
CA TRP A 413 14.08 5.83 -7.70
C TRP A 413 12.93 6.76 -7.30
N LEU A 414 12.65 7.80 -8.09
CA LEU A 414 11.52 8.70 -7.84
C LEU A 414 10.18 7.96 -7.88
N ALA A 415 10.01 7.08 -8.87
CA ALA A 415 8.81 6.25 -8.99
C ALA A 415 8.62 5.34 -7.77
N ALA A 416 9.66 4.60 -7.39
CA ALA A 416 9.63 3.73 -6.21
C ALA A 416 9.36 4.52 -4.92
N ASN A 417 9.90 5.74 -4.79
CA ASN A 417 9.66 6.56 -3.59
C ASN A 417 8.21 7.05 -3.48
N PHE A 418 7.59 7.44 -4.60
CA PHE A 418 6.15 7.78 -4.60
C PHE A 418 5.28 6.58 -4.23
N ARG A 419 5.63 5.39 -4.73
CA ARG A 419 4.90 4.16 -4.39
C ARG A 419 5.09 3.78 -2.91
N ARG A 420 6.33 3.83 -2.41
CA ARG A 420 6.65 3.64 -0.98
C ARG A 420 5.78 4.51 -0.08
N GLU A 421 5.65 5.80 -0.38
CA GLU A 421 4.82 6.73 0.41
C GLU A 421 3.33 6.40 0.33
N ALA A 422 2.84 5.98 -0.84
CA ALA A 422 1.45 5.62 -1.05
C ALA A 422 1.08 4.25 -0.42
N GLU A 423 2.01 3.31 -0.38
CA GLU A 423 1.80 1.94 0.12
C GLU A 423 2.15 1.77 1.60
N LEU A 424 2.80 2.75 2.22
CA LEU A 424 3.08 2.75 3.65
C LEU A 424 1.77 2.66 4.46
N PRO A 425 1.56 1.59 5.24
CA PRO A 425 0.32 1.46 6.00
C PRO A 425 0.13 2.58 7.03
N PRO A 426 -1.11 3.04 7.27
CA PRO A 426 -1.37 4.10 8.25
C PRO A 426 -0.82 3.77 9.64
N GLY A 427 -0.04 4.69 10.21
CA GLY A 427 0.57 4.52 11.54
C GLY A 427 1.88 3.71 11.55
N GLU A 428 2.32 3.19 10.41
CA GLU A 428 3.62 2.54 10.27
C GLU A 428 4.68 3.51 9.74
N THR A 429 5.96 3.19 9.98
CA THR A 429 7.10 4.01 9.58
C THR A 429 8.11 3.19 8.78
N ASP A 430 8.76 3.84 7.82
CA ASP A 430 9.93 3.26 7.14
C ASP A 430 11.19 3.52 7.96
N ASN A 431 11.61 2.50 8.72
CA ASN A 431 12.78 2.57 9.59
C ASN A 431 14.12 2.57 8.84
N THR A 432 14.13 2.39 7.51
CA THR A 432 15.35 2.50 6.71
C THR A 432 15.78 3.94 6.47
N ARG A 433 14.92 4.90 6.83
CA ARG A 433 15.13 6.34 6.63
C ARG A 433 15.14 7.06 7.99
N PRO A 434 15.84 8.21 8.08
CA PRO A 434 15.82 9.01 9.30
C PRO A 434 14.42 9.60 9.57
N GLU A 435 14.15 9.98 10.82
CA GLU A 435 12.84 10.50 11.24
C GLU A 435 12.37 11.73 10.44
N ASN A 436 13.31 12.62 10.07
CA ASN A 436 13.03 13.81 9.25
C ASN A 436 13.41 13.59 7.76
N TYR A 437 13.08 12.43 7.21
CA TYR A 437 13.36 12.14 5.80
C TYR A 437 12.45 12.96 4.88
N PRO A 438 12.99 13.65 3.85
CA PRO A 438 12.17 14.43 2.93
C PRO A 438 11.17 13.57 2.14
N SER A 439 10.07 14.17 1.72
CA SER A 439 9.06 13.47 0.91
C SER A 439 9.56 13.16 -0.50
N ALA A 440 8.91 12.21 -1.17
CA ALA A 440 9.18 11.89 -2.57
C ALA A 440 9.04 13.13 -3.47
N LEU A 441 8.06 14.00 -3.17
CA LEU A 441 7.85 15.26 -3.87
C LEU A 441 9.08 16.20 -3.76
N TYR A 442 9.73 16.29 -2.59
CA TYR A 442 10.94 17.10 -2.41
C TYR A 442 12.05 16.67 -3.37
N PHE A 443 12.29 15.35 -3.47
CA PHE A 443 13.32 14.82 -4.36
C PHE A 443 12.94 14.99 -5.84
N ALA A 444 11.67 14.80 -6.20
CA ALA A 444 11.19 14.99 -7.56
C ALA A 444 11.36 16.44 -8.03
N GLN A 445 11.04 17.41 -7.17
CA GLN A 445 11.26 18.83 -7.45
C GLN A 445 12.75 19.17 -7.62
N SER A 446 13.60 18.57 -6.79
CA SER A 446 15.05 18.77 -6.85
C SER A 446 15.68 18.15 -8.10
N ALA A 447 15.16 17.01 -8.56
CA ALA A 447 15.65 16.34 -9.78
C ALA A 447 15.25 17.11 -11.05
N GLY A 448 14.04 17.67 -11.08
CA GLY A 448 13.53 18.49 -12.17
C GLY A 448 12.69 17.73 -13.22
N PRO A 449 12.20 18.46 -14.25
CA PRO A 449 11.14 17.95 -15.12
C PRO A 449 11.49 16.73 -15.98
N GLU A 450 12.75 16.59 -16.43
CA GLU A 450 13.17 15.46 -17.28
C GLU A 450 12.91 14.11 -16.56
N TYR A 451 13.37 13.97 -15.32
CA TYR A 451 13.20 12.74 -14.54
C TYR A 451 11.75 12.51 -14.13
N CYS A 452 11.01 13.58 -13.81
CA CYS A 452 9.58 13.46 -13.51
C CYS A 452 8.78 12.97 -14.73
N LEU A 453 9.13 13.42 -15.95
CA LEU A 453 8.52 12.92 -17.19
C LEU A 453 8.88 11.45 -17.43
N MET A 454 10.11 11.02 -17.15
CA MET A 454 10.52 9.61 -17.24
C MET A 454 9.74 8.73 -16.25
N ALA A 455 9.58 9.18 -15.00
CA ALA A 455 8.78 8.51 -13.98
C ALA A 455 7.29 8.44 -14.39
N LEU A 456 6.73 9.54 -14.92
CA LEU A 456 5.36 9.59 -15.42
C LEU A 456 5.16 8.65 -16.62
N ALA A 457 6.12 8.56 -17.54
CA ALA A 457 6.05 7.62 -18.67
C ALA A 457 5.94 6.17 -18.17
N ARG A 458 6.74 5.79 -17.16
CA ARG A 458 6.67 4.48 -16.50
C ARG A 458 5.32 4.27 -15.82
N ALA A 459 4.80 5.28 -15.13
CA ALA A 459 3.50 5.23 -14.47
C ALA A 459 2.35 5.00 -15.45
N VAL A 460 2.38 5.66 -16.62
CA VAL A 460 1.42 5.45 -17.72
C VAL A 460 1.48 4.00 -18.22
N ASP A 461 2.67 3.45 -18.41
CA ASP A 461 2.83 2.07 -18.91
C ASP A 461 2.36 1.01 -17.92
N LYS A 462 2.60 1.25 -16.63
CA LYS A 462 2.22 0.33 -15.55
C LYS A 462 0.83 0.60 -15.00
N SER A 463 0.14 1.65 -15.48
CA SER A 463 -1.13 2.15 -14.92
C SER A 463 -1.05 2.42 -13.40
N ASP A 464 0.08 2.97 -12.95
CA ASP A 464 0.34 3.28 -11.54
C ASP A 464 -0.11 4.71 -11.21
N ALA A 465 -1.24 4.84 -10.50
CA ALA A 465 -1.82 6.13 -10.18
C ALA A 465 -1.00 6.92 -9.16
N ALA A 466 -0.42 6.25 -8.16
CA ALA A 466 0.35 6.92 -7.10
C ALA A 466 1.58 7.63 -7.68
N VAL A 467 2.32 6.93 -8.53
CA VAL A 467 3.49 7.51 -9.20
C VAL A 467 3.09 8.60 -10.19
N ALA A 468 2.00 8.41 -10.95
CA ALA A 468 1.53 9.41 -11.89
C ALA A 468 1.13 10.71 -11.18
N LEU A 469 0.36 10.63 -10.09
CA LEU A 469 -0.06 11.80 -9.29
C LEU A 469 1.16 12.54 -8.72
N GLY A 470 2.09 11.82 -8.11
CA GLY A 470 3.31 12.41 -7.54
C GLY A 470 4.18 13.12 -8.60
N ALA A 471 4.40 12.46 -9.74
CA ALA A 471 5.19 13.04 -10.83
C ALA A 471 4.50 14.25 -11.48
N ILE A 472 3.18 14.22 -11.67
CA ILE A 472 2.40 15.35 -12.20
C ILE A 472 2.45 16.54 -11.24
N GLU A 473 2.33 16.31 -9.93
CA GLU A 473 2.40 17.39 -8.95
C GLU A 473 3.79 18.04 -8.92
N ALA A 474 4.86 17.25 -8.99
CA ALA A 474 6.21 17.78 -9.15
C ALA A 474 6.36 18.62 -10.43
N LEU A 475 5.80 18.14 -11.55
CA LEU A 475 5.80 18.85 -12.83
C LEU A 475 4.96 20.11 -12.82
N ARG A 476 3.85 20.15 -12.07
CA ARG A 476 3.04 21.36 -11.91
C ARG A 476 3.80 22.47 -11.19
N GLN A 477 4.67 22.11 -10.25
CA GLN A 477 5.45 23.08 -9.47
C GLN A 477 6.79 23.48 -10.12
N THR A 478 7.39 22.60 -10.93
CA THR A 478 8.73 22.82 -11.51
C THR A 478 8.76 22.89 -13.03
N GLY A 479 7.75 22.35 -13.69
CA GLY A 479 7.64 22.31 -15.15
C GLY A 479 7.09 23.60 -15.74
N GLY A 480 7.49 23.88 -16.97
CA GLY A 480 6.94 24.97 -17.77
C GLY A 480 6.37 24.44 -19.10
N ALA A 481 6.04 25.34 -20.02
CA ALA A 481 5.51 25.00 -21.35
C ALA A 481 6.33 23.91 -22.07
N ALA A 482 7.65 23.92 -21.93
CA ALA A 482 8.55 22.94 -22.54
C ALA A 482 8.34 21.51 -21.98
N SER A 483 7.95 21.37 -20.72
CA SER A 483 7.71 20.06 -20.08
C SER A 483 6.48 19.36 -20.66
N VAL A 484 5.50 20.12 -21.16
CA VAL A 484 4.30 19.54 -21.79
C VAL A 484 4.60 18.99 -23.18
N THR A 485 5.46 19.67 -23.93
CA THR A 485 5.82 19.28 -25.30
C THR A 485 7.08 18.42 -25.41
N ALA A 486 7.84 18.30 -24.32
CA ALA A 486 9.05 17.51 -24.22
C ALA A 486 8.81 16.07 -24.68
N ILE A 487 9.71 15.58 -25.54
CA ILE A 487 9.71 14.22 -26.03
C ILE A 487 10.70 13.42 -25.18
N THR A 488 10.18 12.65 -24.23
CA THR A 488 10.97 11.75 -23.39
C THR A 488 10.81 10.34 -23.92
N GLY A 489 11.88 9.72 -24.41
CA GLY A 489 11.82 8.37 -25.00
C GLY A 489 10.87 8.25 -26.20
N GLY A 490 10.65 9.34 -26.95
CA GLY A 490 9.70 9.37 -28.07
C GLY A 490 8.24 9.65 -27.68
N ARG A 491 7.97 10.00 -26.42
CA ARG A 491 6.62 10.14 -25.85
C ARG A 491 6.38 11.49 -25.21
N GLN A 492 5.11 11.85 -25.00
CA GLN A 492 4.69 13.07 -24.30
C GLN A 492 3.85 12.69 -23.07
N PRO A 493 4.49 12.33 -21.94
CA PRO A 493 3.82 11.69 -20.79
C PRO A 493 2.67 12.50 -20.18
N LEU A 494 2.80 13.82 -20.08
CA LEU A 494 1.71 14.69 -19.58
C LEU A 494 0.47 14.62 -20.49
N GLY A 495 0.65 14.70 -21.81
CA GLY A 495 -0.45 14.56 -22.77
C GLY A 495 -1.05 13.15 -22.77
N GLU A 496 -0.24 12.11 -22.55
CA GLU A 496 -0.73 10.73 -22.40
C GLU A 496 -1.57 10.54 -21.13
N ALA A 497 -1.17 11.18 -20.03
CA ALA A 497 -1.88 11.13 -18.75
C ALA A 497 -3.29 11.74 -18.80
N LEU A 498 -3.63 12.56 -19.81
CA LEU A 498 -5.01 13.01 -20.05
C LEU A 498 -5.98 11.86 -20.38
N LEU A 499 -5.46 10.70 -20.77
CA LEU A 499 -6.24 9.49 -21.04
C LEU A 499 -6.00 8.40 -19.98
N PHE A 500 -5.39 8.74 -18.85
CA PHE A 500 -5.08 7.79 -17.79
C PHE A 500 -6.38 7.17 -17.21
N PRO A 501 -6.38 5.87 -16.82
CA PRO A 501 -7.58 5.21 -16.31
C PRO A 501 -8.15 5.86 -15.04
N ASP A 502 -7.29 6.21 -14.09
CA ASP A 502 -7.67 6.96 -12.88
C ASP A 502 -8.05 8.42 -13.22
N ARG A 503 -9.21 8.84 -12.72
CA ARG A 503 -9.76 10.19 -13.00
C ARG A 503 -8.90 11.30 -12.43
N MET A 504 -8.32 11.12 -11.24
CA MET A 504 -7.58 12.16 -10.55
C MET A 504 -6.26 12.40 -11.28
N VAL A 505 -5.63 11.35 -11.80
CA VAL A 505 -4.46 11.50 -12.68
C VAL A 505 -4.78 12.34 -13.91
N ARG A 506 -5.92 12.09 -14.60
CA ARG A 506 -6.33 12.91 -15.75
C ARG A 506 -6.51 14.38 -15.36
N ILE A 507 -7.24 14.62 -14.28
CA ILE A 507 -7.56 15.98 -13.81
C ILE A 507 -6.30 16.72 -13.38
N ARG A 508 -5.42 16.08 -12.60
CA ARG A 508 -4.14 16.67 -12.18
C ARG A 508 -3.25 16.95 -13.40
N SER A 509 -3.23 16.07 -14.40
CA SER A 509 -2.52 16.32 -15.65
C SER A 509 -3.08 17.55 -16.39
N ALA A 510 -4.40 17.66 -16.50
CA ALA A 510 -5.07 18.80 -17.11
C ALA A 510 -4.74 20.13 -16.39
N LEU A 511 -4.76 20.14 -15.05
CA LEU A 511 -4.38 21.30 -14.25
C LEU A 511 -2.90 21.65 -14.40
N ALA A 512 -2.00 20.65 -14.46
CA ALA A 512 -0.58 20.87 -14.71
C ALA A 512 -0.31 21.46 -16.10
N ILE A 513 -1.02 20.99 -17.12
CA ILE A 513 -0.95 21.53 -18.50
C ILE A 513 -1.48 22.97 -18.53
N ALA A 514 -2.60 23.25 -17.87
CA ALA A 514 -3.17 24.59 -17.80
C ALA A 514 -2.23 25.57 -17.08
N ALA A 515 -1.55 25.14 -16.03
CA ALA A 515 -0.53 25.93 -15.33
C ALA A 515 0.73 26.16 -16.18
N ALA A 516 1.15 25.16 -16.97
CA ALA A 516 2.34 25.24 -17.81
C ALA A 516 2.17 26.10 -19.07
N GLN A 517 0.93 26.32 -19.52
CA GLN A 517 0.57 27.18 -20.66
C GLN A 517 1.38 26.91 -21.95
N PRO A 518 1.36 25.68 -22.50
CA PRO A 518 2.10 25.41 -23.73
C PRO A 518 1.56 26.22 -24.91
N THR A 519 2.48 26.68 -25.77
CA THR A 519 2.17 27.44 -26.99
C THR A 519 2.09 26.57 -28.23
N GLN A 520 2.64 25.36 -28.17
CA GLN A 520 2.62 24.37 -29.25
C GLN A 520 1.59 23.29 -28.95
N ALA A 521 1.03 22.70 -30.01
CA ALA A 521 0.13 21.56 -29.88
C ALA A 521 0.86 20.36 -29.25
N PHE A 522 0.12 19.59 -28.46
CA PHE A 522 0.64 18.42 -27.75
C PHE A 522 -0.33 17.24 -27.87
N ARG A 523 0.16 16.05 -27.51
CA ARG A 523 -0.60 14.80 -27.60
C ARG A 523 -1.88 14.87 -26.76
N ASN A 524 -2.99 14.43 -27.35
CA ASN A 524 -4.33 14.36 -26.73
C ASN A 524 -4.90 15.71 -26.25
N GLN A 525 -4.44 16.85 -26.77
CA GLN A 525 -4.93 18.19 -26.40
C GLN A 525 -6.47 18.30 -26.42
N GLN A 526 -7.15 17.63 -27.34
CA GLN A 526 -8.62 17.61 -27.43
C GLN A 526 -9.33 17.07 -26.18
N SER A 527 -8.61 16.37 -25.28
CA SER A 527 -9.16 15.83 -24.03
C SER A 527 -9.07 16.81 -22.87
N LEU A 528 -8.31 17.92 -23.01
CA LEU A 528 -8.07 18.88 -21.94
C LEU A 528 -9.36 19.52 -21.42
N MET A 529 -10.14 20.16 -22.29
CA MET A 529 -11.37 20.85 -21.89
C MET A 529 -12.44 19.88 -21.36
N PRO A 530 -12.66 18.68 -21.96
CA PRO A 530 -13.53 17.66 -21.37
C PRO A 530 -13.13 17.25 -19.95
N VAL A 531 -11.83 17.07 -19.68
CA VAL A 531 -11.34 16.69 -18.34
C VAL A 531 -11.52 17.83 -17.33
N LEU A 532 -11.28 19.08 -17.71
CA LEU A 532 -11.56 20.24 -16.84
C LEU A 532 -13.08 20.39 -16.59
N SER A 533 -13.90 20.12 -17.60
CA SER A 533 -15.37 20.08 -17.47
C SER A 533 -15.83 19.00 -16.48
N GLU A 534 -15.18 17.83 -16.48
CA GLU A 534 -15.39 16.76 -15.50
C GLU A 534 -15.01 17.21 -14.09
N ALA A 535 -13.82 17.81 -13.93
CA ALA A 535 -13.27 18.25 -12.65
C ALA A 535 -14.17 19.27 -11.92
N ILE A 536 -14.78 20.22 -12.64
CA ILE A 536 -15.74 21.16 -12.04
C ILE A 536 -16.89 20.42 -11.37
N ARG A 537 -17.43 19.38 -12.01
CA ARG A 537 -18.62 18.67 -11.53
C ARG A 537 -18.36 17.80 -10.29
N LEU A 538 -17.12 17.70 -9.81
CA LEU A 538 -16.76 16.93 -8.61
C LEU A 538 -17.10 17.65 -7.29
N HIS A 539 -17.46 18.93 -7.33
CA HIS A 539 -17.61 19.78 -6.14
C HIS A 539 -18.70 19.37 -5.14
N GLY A 540 -19.58 18.43 -5.50
CA GLY A 540 -20.62 17.88 -4.62
C GLY A 540 -20.24 16.53 -4.01
N GLY A 541 -18.96 16.12 -4.09
CA GLY A 541 -18.51 14.80 -3.67
C GLY A 541 -19.22 13.66 -4.40
N ALA A 542 -19.62 13.90 -5.66
CA ALA A 542 -20.55 13.04 -6.39
C ALA A 542 -19.99 11.62 -6.56
N ARG A 543 -20.40 10.73 -5.65
CA ARG A 543 -20.12 9.30 -5.70
C ARG A 543 -21.08 8.67 -6.68
N ASN A 544 -20.66 8.46 -7.91
CA ASN A 544 -21.55 8.07 -9.00
C ASN A 544 -21.35 6.60 -9.34
N VAL A 545 -22.45 5.86 -9.39
CA VAL A 545 -22.42 4.44 -9.74
C VAL A 545 -23.50 4.13 -10.77
N LEU A 546 -23.17 3.18 -11.64
CA LEU A 546 -24.09 2.67 -12.65
C LEU A 546 -24.49 1.24 -12.27
N VAL A 547 -25.78 0.98 -12.16
CA VAL A 547 -26.33 -0.36 -11.91
C VAL A 547 -27.00 -0.88 -13.18
N ILE A 548 -26.50 -2.00 -13.69
CA ILE A 548 -27.01 -2.70 -14.87
C ILE A 548 -27.62 -4.03 -14.43
N ASP A 549 -28.94 -4.10 -14.39
CA ASP A 549 -29.67 -5.32 -14.05
C ASP A 549 -31.03 -5.32 -14.77
N ALA A 550 -31.33 -6.42 -15.46
CA ALA A 550 -32.60 -6.59 -16.17
C ALA A 550 -33.77 -6.89 -15.20
N ASP A 551 -33.46 -7.37 -14.00
CA ASP A 551 -34.41 -7.55 -12.91
C ASP A 551 -34.55 -6.23 -12.13
N ASN A 552 -35.67 -5.55 -12.33
CA ASN A 552 -35.94 -4.26 -11.69
C ASN A 552 -35.96 -4.33 -10.16
N ASP A 553 -36.41 -5.44 -9.57
CA ASP A 553 -36.50 -5.55 -8.11
C ASP A 553 -35.09 -5.66 -7.51
N ALA A 554 -34.24 -6.47 -8.12
CA ALA A 554 -32.83 -6.58 -7.73
C ALA A 554 -32.02 -5.30 -8.01
N ALA A 555 -32.28 -4.64 -9.14
CA ALA A 555 -31.69 -3.34 -9.48
C ALA A 555 -32.03 -2.30 -8.41
N ASN A 556 -33.30 -2.26 -7.99
CA ASN A 556 -33.80 -1.33 -6.98
C ASN A 556 -33.22 -1.61 -5.59
N ALA A 557 -33.09 -2.88 -5.20
CA ALA A 557 -32.45 -3.25 -3.95
C ALA A 557 -30.98 -2.80 -3.90
N THR A 558 -30.23 -3.06 -4.98
CA THR A 558 -28.82 -2.66 -5.10
C THR A 558 -28.69 -1.13 -5.07
N ALA A 559 -29.54 -0.42 -5.82
CA ALA A 559 -29.53 1.03 -5.83
C ALA A 559 -29.97 1.66 -4.50
N ALA A 560 -30.87 1.02 -3.76
CA ALA A 560 -31.26 1.48 -2.42
C ALA A 560 -30.07 1.40 -1.44
N ALA A 561 -29.36 0.28 -1.41
CA ALA A 561 -28.17 0.10 -0.58
C ALA A 561 -27.06 1.11 -0.93
N LEU A 562 -26.86 1.39 -2.23
CA LEU A 562 -25.90 2.39 -2.69
C LEU A 562 -26.31 3.83 -2.30
N ARG A 563 -27.59 4.18 -2.43
CA ARG A 563 -28.09 5.51 -2.02
C ARG A 563 -28.01 5.74 -0.51
N GLU A 564 -28.21 4.68 0.28
CA GLU A 564 -28.09 4.74 1.75
C GLU A 564 -26.71 5.19 2.21
N VAL A 565 -25.65 4.82 1.47
CA VAL A 565 -24.26 5.19 1.76
C VAL A 565 -23.77 6.39 0.95
N GLY A 566 -24.70 7.15 0.36
CA GLY A 566 -24.43 8.44 -0.28
C GLY A 566 -24.03 8.40 -1.77
N TYR A 567 -24.24 7.28 -2.47
CA TYR A 567 -24.03 7.25 -3.93
C TYR A 567 -25.21 7.83 -4.70
N THR A 568 -24.90 8.60 -5.74
CA THR A 568 -25.81 8.91 -6.85
C THR A 568 -25.84 7.73 -7.81
N VAL A 569 -27.00 7.09 -7.95
CA VAL A 569 -27.15 5.86 -8.72
C VAL A 569 -27.92 6.11 -10.02
N ALA A 570 -27.26 5.87 -11.15
CA ALA A 570 -27.94 5.64 -12.43
C ALA A 570 -28.24 4.15 -12.58
N GLN A 571 -29.44 3.83 -13.05
CA GLN A 571 -29.89 2.45 -13.29
C GLN A 571 -30.33 2.32 -14.75
N ASP A 572 -30.03 1.17 -15.34
CA ASP A 572 -30.56 0.74 -16.64
C ASP A 572 -30.64 -0.80 -16.72
N ALA A 573 -31.50 -1.32 -17.60
CA ALA A 573 -31.65 -2.75 -17.82
C ALA A 573 -30.58 -3.31 -18.78
N GLY A 574 -29.98 -2.45 -19.61
CA GLY A 574 -29.00 -2.83 -20.62
C GLY A 574 -27.71 -2.03 -20.51
N LEU A 575 -26.57 -2.72 -20.68
CA LEU A 575 -25.24 -2.12 -20.53
C LEU A 575 -25.06 -0.87 -21.40
N PHE A 576 -25.35 -0.95 -22.70
CA PHE A 576 -25.03 0.12 -23.64
C PHE A 576 -25.81 1.41 -23.35
N ASN A 577 -27.10 1.29 -23.02
CA ASN A 577 -27.93 2.44 -22.63
C ASN A 577 -27.45 3.03 -21.30
N GLY A 578 -27.11 2.17 -20.34
CA GLY A 578 -26.57 2.61 -19.05
C GLY A 578 -25.24 3.35 -19.19
N LEU A 579 -24.32 2.88 -20.04
CA LEU A 579 -23.05 3.57 -20.31
C LEU A 579 -23.29 4.91 -21.03
N GLU A 580 -24.26 5.00 -21.94
CA GLU A 580 -24.62 6.27 -22.58
C GLU A 580 -25.19 7.28 -21.58
N LYS A 581 -26.06 6.81 -20.68
CA LYS A 581 -26.59 7.61 -19.58
C LYS A 581 -25.48 8.08 -18.65
N ALA A 582 -24.55 7.21 -18.29
CA ALA A 582 -23.39 7.58 -17.48
C ALA A 582 -22.55 8.68 -18.13
N ARG A 583 -22.30 8.63 -19.45
CA ARG A 583 -21.58 9.70 -20.17
C ARG A 583 -22.27 11.04 -20.11
N LYS A 584 -23.60 11.05 -20.14
CA LYS A 584 -24.40 12.28 -20.24
C LYS A 584 -24.68 12.90 -18.88
N ASP A 585 -25.03 12.07 -17.91
CA ASP A 585 -25.65 12.49 -16.66
C ASP A 585 -24.70 12.39 -15.46
N LEU A 586 -23.61 11.62 -15.54
CA LEU A 586 -22.70 11.38 -14.43
C LEU A 586 -21.29 11.92 -14.74
N PRO A 587 -20.71 12.81 -13.91
CA PRO A 587 -19.38 13.39 -14.10
C PRO A 587 -18.21 12.43 -13.84
N GLY A 588 -18.33 11.16 -14.26
CA GLY A 588 -17.42 10.06 -13.92
C GLY A 588 -18.12 9.00 -13.07
N LEU A 589 -17.57 7.78 -13.04
CA LEU A 589 -18.12 6.64 -12.30
C LEU A 589 -17.09 6.11 -11.30
N ASP A 590 -17.52 5.85 -10.07
CA ASP A 590 -16.75 5.17 -9.02
C ASP A 590 -16.83 3.65 -9.16
N ALA A 591 -17.96 3.12 -9.61
CA ALA A 591 -18.11 1.69 -9.90
C ALA A 591 -19.27 1.42 -10.87
N ILE A 592 -19.20 0.28 -11.58
CA ILE A 592 -20.29 -0.26 -12.39
C ILE A 592 -20.72 -1.60 -11.78
N PHE A 593 -21.99 -1.73 -11.45
CA PHE A 593 -22.60 -2.97 -10.98
C PHE A 593 -23.27 -3.68 -12.15
N ILE A 594 -22.98 -4.97 -12.35
CA ILE A 594 -23.54 -5.76 -13.44
C ILE A 594 -24.13 -7.05 -12.87
N ALA A 595 -25.37 -7.34 -13.21
CA ALA A 595 -26.00 -8.61 -12.85
C ALA A 595 -25.31 -9.81 -13.53
N SER A 596 -25.04 -10.88 -12.77
CA SER A 596 -24.34 -12.07 -13.28
C SER A 596 -25.13 -12.84 -14.34
N ASP A 597 -26.46 -12.67 -14.39
CA ASP A 597 -27.36 -13.34 -15.34
C ASP A 597 -27.66 -12.49 -16.59
N SER A 598 -26.97 -11.36 -16.78
CA SER A 598 -27.09 -10.54 -17.98
C SER A 598 -26.81 -11.36 -19.24
N LYS A 599 -27.70 -11.29 -20.24
CA LYS A 599 -27.58 -12.08 -21.48
C LYS A 599 -27.13 -11.27 -22.69
N ASN A 600 -27.35 -9.96 -22.69
CA ASN A 600 -27.13 -9.08 -23.83
C ASN A 600 -26.50 -7.75 -23.39
N PRO A 601 -25.17 -7.66 -23.25
CA PRO A 601 -24.16 -8.73 -23.40
C PRO A 601 -24.03 -9.63 -22.16
N THR A 602 -23.33 -10.77 -22.28
CA THR A 602 -22.94 -11.58 -21.12
C THR A 602 -21.99 -10.80 -20.20
N PRO A 603 -21.83 -11.13 -18.89
CA PRO A 603 -20.92 -10.39 -18.02
C PRO A 603 -19.47 -10.37 -18.52
N ALA A 604 -19.00 -11.47 -19.13
CA ALA A 604 -17.67 -11.53 -19.74
C ALA A 604 -17.52 -10.57 -20.92
N ASP A 605 -18.53 -10.52 -21.80
CA ASP A 605 -18.54 -9.60 -22.94
C ASP A 605 -18.73 -8.14 -22.50
N ALA A 606 -19.56 -7.91 -21.47
CA ALA A 606 -19.77 -6.61 -20.85
C ALA A 606 -18.44 -6.04 -20.31
N LEU A 607 -17.71 -6.85 -19.55
CA LEU A 607 -16.38 -6.52 -19.06
C LEU A 607 -15.43 -6.21 -20.21
N ALA A 608 -15.36 -7.07 -21.23
CA ALA A 608 -14.50 -6.82 -22.40
C ALA A 608 -14.84 -5.51 -23.12
N HIS A 609 -16.12 -5.14 -23.19
CA HIS A 609 -16.56 -3.85 -23.76
C HIS A 609 -16.14 -2.67 -22.89
N ILE A 610 -16.40 -2.70 -21.58
CA ILE A 610 -16.01 -1.65 -20.62
C ILE A 610 -14.50 -1.43 -20.68
N ARG A 611 -13.71 -2.51 -20.72
CA ARG A 611 -12.24 -2.42 -20.73
C ARG A 611 -11.67 -1.85 -22.03
N ARG A 612 -12.39 -1.93 -23.15
CA ARG A 612 -11.97 -1.32 -24.43
C ARG A 612 -12.29 0.17 -24.53
N GLU A 613 -13.19 0.69 -23.71
CA GLU A 613 -13.59 2.08 -23.76
C GLU A 613 -12.71 2.92 -22.82
N PRO A 614 -11.88 3.86 -23.33
CA PRO A 614 -10.87 4.58 -22.52
C PRO A 614 -11.43 5.26 -21.26
N VAL A 615 -12.67 5.74 -21.31
CA VAL A 615 -13.33 6.43 -20.20
C VAL A 615 -13.68 5.47 -19.05
N PHE A 616 -13.95 4.19 -19.35
CA PHE A 616 -14.38 3.19 -18.37
C PHE A 616 -13.36 2.09 -18.09
N THR A 617 -12.25 2.05 -18.83
CA THR A 617 -11.21 1.02 -18.66
C THR A 617 -10.74 0.88 -17.22
N GLY A 618 -10.62 1.98 -16.48
CA GLY A 618 -10.19 2.02 -15.08
C GLY A 618 -11.30 1.86 -14.04
N VAL A 619 -12.58 1.87 -14.45
CA VAL A 619 -13.70 1.87 -13.51
C VAL A 619 -13.88 0.47 -12.92
N PRO A 620 -13.88 0.33 -11.58
CA PRO A 620 -14.15 -0.94 -10.93
C PRO A 620 -15.52 -1.52 -11.31
N VAL A 621 -15.58 -2.83 -11.49
CA VAL A 621 -16.82 -3.54 -11.81
C VAL A 621 -17.18 -4.51 -10.69
N VAL A 622 -18.41 -4.46 -10.21
CA VAL A 622 -18.91 -5.38 -9.19
C VAL A 622 -20.01 -6.25 -9.79
N LEU A 623 -19.78 -7.55 -9.82
CA LEU A 623 -20.76 -8.53 -10.27
C LEU A 623 -21.78 -8.80 -9.17
N VAL A 624 -23.06 -8.51 -9.43
CA VAL A 624 -24.16 -8.87 -8.53
C VAL A 624 -24.56 -10.31 -8.82
N VAL A 625 -24.10 -11.22 -7.95
CA VAL A 625 -24.19 -12.68 -8.16
C VAL A 625 -25.60 -13.18 -7.86
N LYS A 626 -26.26 -13.68 -8.90
CA LYS A 626 -27.55 -14.36 -8.85
C LYS A 626 -27.39 -15.84 -8.45
N PRO A 627 -28.45 -16.50 -7.95
CA PRO A 627 -28.38 -17.91 -7.57
C PRO A 627 -27.92 -18.82 -8.72
N GLY A 628 -26.81 -19.53 -8.51
CA GLY A 628 -26.22 -20.48 -9.48
C GLY A 628 -24.98 -19.97 -10.22
N ASP A 629 -24.67 -18.68 -10.16
CA ASP A 629 -23.60 -18.06 -10.96
C ASP A 629 -22.27 -17.85 -10.22
N ALA A 630 -22.18 -18.24 -8.94
CA ALA A 630 -21.03 -17.96 -8.07
C ALA A 630 -19.69 -18.43 -8.66
N ALA A 631 -19.65 -19.60 -9.30
CA ALA A 631 -18.43 -20.12 -9.93
C ALA A 631 -17.98 -19.28 -11.14
N MET A 632 -18.92 -18.75 -11.92
CA MET A 632 -18.62 -17.88 -13.06
C MET A 632 -18.13 -16.51 -12.57
N ALA A 633 -18.81 -15.92 -11.60
CA ALA A 633 -18.44 -14.63 -11.03
C ALA A 633 -17.04 -14.67 -10.39
N SER A 634 -16.75 -15.72 -9.59
CA SER A 634 -15.42 -15.94 -9.00
C SER A 634 -14.33 -16.07 -10.07
N LYS A 635 -14.61 -16.78 -11.17
CA LYS A 635 -13.66 -16.91 -12.28
C LYS A 635 -13.39 -15.57 -12.99
N LEU A 636 -14.41 -14.74 -13.18
CA LEU A 636 -14.25 -13.41 -13.80
C LEU A 636 -13.49 -12.45 -12.88
N ALA A 637 -13.82 -12.40 -11.59
CA ALA A 637 -13.12 -11.59 -10.60
C ALA A 637 -11.64 -11.99 -10.48
N ALA A 638 -11.33 -13.29 -10.48
CA ALA A 638 -9.94 -13.77 -10.48
C ALA A 638 -9.16 -13.42 -11.77
N GLY A 639 -9.86 -13.18 -12.88
CA GLY A 639 -9.26 -12.86 -14.19
C GLY A 639 -9.05 -11.37 -14.45
N ASP A 640 -9.66 -10.49 -13.64
CA ASP A 640 -9.57 -9.04 -13.77
C ASP A 640 -9.53 -8.42 -12.36
N TYR A 641 -8.36 -7.90 -11.98
CA TYR A 641 -8.12 -7.30 -10.66
C TYR A 641 -8.98 -6.04 -10.37
N ARG A 642 -9.67 -5.50 -11.38
CA ARG A 642 -10.63 -4.39 -11.26
C ARG A 642 -12.07 -4.88 -11.21
N THR A 643 -12.27 -6.19 -11.05
CA THR A 643 -13.58 -6.84 -10.96
C THR A 643 -13.67 -7.63 -9.67
N ASP A 644 -14.75 -7.43 -8.93
CA ASP A 644 -15.08 -8.24 -7.77
C ASP A 644 -16.55 -8.68 -7.84
N ALA A 645 -17.00 -9.51 -6.91
CA ALA A 645 -18.34 -10.08 -6.90
C ALA A 645 -18.98 -9.95 -5.52
N MET A 646 -20.28 -9.65 -5.50
CA MET A 646 -21.07 -9.61 -4.27
C MET A 646 -22.36 -10.41 -4.43
N PRO A 647 -22.87 -11.03 -3.35
CA PRO A 647 -24.16 -11.71 -3.42
C PRO A 647 -25.30 -10.71 -3.68
N GLN A 648 -26.35 -11.15 -4.38
CA GLN A 648 -27.59 -10.40 -4.48
C GLN A 648 -28.18 -10.14 -3.08
N GLY A 649 -28.63 -8.90 -2.83
CA GLY A 649 -29.19 -8.51 -1.54
C GLY A 649 -28.14 -8.20 -0.46
N ALA A 650 -26.90 -7.90 -0.86
CA ALA A 650 -25.85 -7.41 0.03
C ALA A 650 -26.31 -6.17 0.83
N THR A 651 -25.86 -6.07 2.08
CA THR A 651 -26.13 -4.90 2.93
C THR A 651 -25.34 -3.68 2.46
N ALA A 652 -25.76 -2.48 2.88
CA ALA A 652 -25.03 -1.23 2.64
C ALA A 652 -23.53 -1.33 3.02
N GLU A 653 -23.21 -1.92 4.16
CA GLU A 653 -21.84 -2.13 4.65
C GLU A 653 -21.04 -3.08 3.74
N GLN A 654 -21.67 -4.16 3.25
CA GLN A 654 -21.03 -5.10 2.33
C GLN A 654 -20.76 -4.47 0.96
N VAL A 655 -21.69 -3.63 0.47
CA VAL A 655 -21.52 -2.89 -0.77
C VAL A 655 -20.33 -1.94 -0.67
N VAL A 656 -20.22 -1.18 0.43
CA VAL A 656 -19.08 -0.29 0.69
C VAL A 656 -17.77 -1.08 0.74
N ALA A 657 -17.72 -2.16 1.51
CA ALA A 657 -16.52 -2.98 1.65
C ALA A 657 -16.04 -3.55 0.30
N VAL A 658 -16.95 -4.05 -0.53
CA VAL A 658 -16.61 -4.57 -1.87
C VAL A 658 -16.13 -3.45 -2.78
N VAL A 659 -16.83 -2.30 -2.82
CA VAL A 659 -16.41 -1.15 -3.64
C VAL A 659 -15.03 -0.64 -3.22
N GLU A 660 -14.76 -0.54 -1.92
CA GLU A 660 -13.44 -0.14 -1.41
C GLU A 660 -12.35 -1.16 -1.74
N ALA A 661 -12.63 -2.46 -1.57
CA ALA A 661 -11.67 -3.52 -1.89
C ALA A 661 -11.31 -3.54 -3.39
N VAL A 662 -12.31 -3.49 -4.27
CA VAL A 662 -12.08 -3.48 -5.73
C VAL A 662 -11.45 -2.15 -6.18
N SER A 663 -11.81 -1.02 -5.57
CA SER A 663 -11.20 0.29 -5.88
C SER A 663 -9.74 0.32 -5.46
N LYS A 664 -9.42 -0.20 -4.26
CA LYS A 664 -8.05 -0.33 -3.78
C LYS A 664 -7.23 -1.23 -4.70
N SER A 665 -7.79 -2.36 -5.12
CA SER A 665 -7.13 -3.29 -6.06
C SER A 665 -6.93 -2.63 -7.44
N ALA A 666 -7.89 -1.82 -7.89
CA ALA A 666 -7.81 -1.05 -9.12
C ALA A 666 -6.90 0.18 -9.05
N GLY A 667 -6.38 0.54 -7.86
CA GLY A 667 -5.63 1.78 -7.64
C GLY A 667 -6.46 3.05 -7.77
N ALA A 668 -7.79 2.94 -7.71
CA ALA A 668 -8.72 4.06 -7.84
C ALA A 668 -8.86 4.81 -6.52
N THR A 669 -8.69 6.13 -6.55
CA THR A 669 -8.82 6.96 -5.35
C THR A 669 -10.25 7.48 -5.20
N MET A 670 -10.88 7.19 -4.06
CA MET A 670 -12.17 7.78 -3.71
C MET A 670 -11.99 9.29 -3.49
N VAL A 671 -12.77 10.11 -4.19
CA VAL A 671 -12.70 11.57 -4.06
C VAL A 671 -13.59 11.97 -2.89
N SER A 672 -13.00 12.56 -1.86
CA SER A 672 -13.76 13.18 -0.76
C SER A 672 -14.46 14.44 -1.25
N GLU A 673 -15.52 14.87 -0.56
CA GLU A 673 -16.20 16.13 -0.87
C GLU A 673 -15.23 17.33 -0.82
N GLU A 674 -14.35 17.35 0.19
CA GLU A 674 -13.31 18.36 0.34
C GLU A 674 -12.34 18.38 -0.86
N LEU A 675 -11.81 17.22 -1.26
CA LEU A 675 -10.92 17.11 -2.41
C LEU A 675 -11.64 17.51 -3.71
N GLY A 676 -12.91 17.15 -3.86
CA GLY A 676 -13.74 17.52 -4.99
C GLY A 676 -13.95 19.04 -5.08
N ALA A 677 -14.26 19.68 -3.96
CA ALA A 677 -14.43 21.13 -3.87
C ALA A 677 -13.13 21.88 -4.17
N GLN A 678 -12.01 21.45 -3.58
CA GLN A 678 -10.69 22.01 -3.88
C GLN A 678 -10.35 21.89 -5.37
N THR A 679 -10.56 20.70 -5.94
CA THR A 679 -10.30 20.43 -7.36
C THR A 679 -11.15 21.30 -8.28
N ALA A 680 -12.42 21.52 -7.95
CA ALA A 680 -13.31 22.39 -8.73
C ALA A 680 -12.87 23.87 -8.67
N LEU A 681 -12.42 24.35 -7.51
CA LEU A 681 -11.87 25.70 -7.36
C LEU A 681 -10.59 25.90 -8.17
N GLU A 682 -9.64 24.96 -8.07
CA GLU A 682 -8.41 24.96 -8.87
C GLU A 682 -8.73 24.96 -10.37
N THR A 683 -9.76 24.19 -10.77
CA THR A 683 -10.21 24.11 -12.17
C THR A 683 -10.85 25.41 -12.64
N ALA A 684 -11.70 26.05 -11.83
CA ALA A 684 -12.30 27.34 -12.17
C ALA A 684 -11.22 28.41 -12.38
N ALA A 685 -10.21 28.45 -11.51
CA ALA A 685 -9.05 29.34 -11.66
C ALA A 685 -8.23 29.01 -12.92
N ALA A 686 -8.01 27.72 -13.22
CA ALA A 686 -7.32 27.29 -14.43
C ALA A 686 -8.06 27.74 -15.71
N LEU A 687 -9.39 27.65 -15.74
CA LEU A 687 -10.20 28.09 -16.88
C LEU A 687 -10.17 29.61 -17.09
N VAL A 688 -10.16 30.39 -16.01
CA VAL A 688 -9.92 31.85 -16.09
C VAL A 688 -8.55 32.12 -16.71
N ASN A 689 -7.50 31.46 -16.23
CA ASN A 689 -6.14 31.63 -16.77
C ASN A 689 -6.05 31.24 -18.26
N ILE A 690 -6.71 30.15 -18.67
CA ILE A 690 -6.81 29.72 -20.07
C ILE A 690 -7.48 30.82 -20.90
N GLY A 691 -8.62 31.34 -20.44
CA GLY A 691 -9.35 32.41 -21.12
C GLY A 691 -8.57 33.73 -21.21
N GLU A 692 -7.73 34.04 -20.24
CA GLU A 692 -6.92 35.27 -20.21
C GLU A 692 -5.67 35.20 -21.09
N SER A 693 -4.94 34.09 -21.01
CA SER A 693 -3.54 34.06 -21.40
C SER A 693 -3.15 32.85 -22.26
N ALA A 694 -4.01 31.83 -22.37
CA ALA A 694 -3.70 30.63 -23.15
C ALA A 694 -4.90 30.10 -23.98
N PRO A 695 -5.56 30.96 -24.80
CA PRO A 695 -6.74 30.54 -25.57
C PRO A 695 -6.44 29.45 -26.61
N GLN A 696 -5.17 29.22 -26.96
CA GLN A 696 -4.75 28.13 -27.84
C GLN A 696 -4.96 26.74 -27.23
N LEU A 697 -5.18 26.63 -25.92
CA LEU A 697 -5.37 25.34 -25.24
C LEU A 697 -6.76 24.75 -25.48
N GLY A 698 -7.78 25.60 -25.60
CA GLY A 698 -9.16 25.21 -25.83
C GLY A 698 -10.13 26.34 -25.51
N SER A 699 -11.38 26.21 -25.95
CA SER A 699 -12.41 27.22 -25.68
C SER A 699 -13.05 26.98 -24.32
N VAL A 700 -13.05 28.00 -23.45
CA VAL A 700 -13.74 27.93 -22.14
C VAL A 700 -15.24 27.61 -22.31
N SER A 701 -15.84 28.01 -23.43
CA SER A 701 -17.24 27.70 -23.76
C SER A 701 -17.55 26.20 -23.81
N GLU A 702 -16.57 25.32 -24.06
CA GLU A 702 -16.77 23.87 -24.01
C GLU A 702 -17.10 23.35 -22.61
N THR A 703 -16.81 24.13 -21.57
CA THR A 703 -17.08 23.80 -20.17
C THR A 703 -18.36 24.44 -19.62
N GLU A 704 -19.09 25.21 -20.44
CA GLU A 704 -20.27 25.97 -20.03
C GLU A 704 -21.31 25.14 -19.25
N PRO A 705 -21.72 23.93 -19.69
CA PRO A 705 -22.73 23.16 -18.95
C PRO A 705 -22.26 22.79 -17.52
N ALA A 706 -20.97 22.51 -17.35
CA ALA A 706 -20.39 22.19 -16.05
C ALA A 706 -20.37 23.41 -15.13
N LEU A 707 -19.93 24.55 -15.67
CA LEU A 707 -19.89 25.83 -14.97
C LEU A 707 -21.31 26.25 -14.53
N LEU A 708 -22.31 26.16 -15.41
CA LEU A 708 -23.69 26.50 -15.06
C LEU A 708 -24.25 25.60 -13.96
N ALA A 709 -23.97 24.28 -14.01
CA ALA A 709 -24.38 23.35 -12.96
C ALA A 709 -23.73 23.68 -11.61
N ALA A 710 -22.43 23.99 -11.62
CA ALA A 710 -21.68 24.33 -10.42
C ALA A 710 -22.06 25.69 -9.83
N LEU A 711 -22.40 26.67 -10.66
CA LEU A 711 -22.93 27.96 -10.22
C LEU A 711 -24.24 27.82 -9.44
N LYS A 712 -25.05 26.81 -9.78
CA LYS A 712 -26.34 26.54 -9.15
C LYS A 712 -26.24 25.73 -7.85
N THR A 713 -25.29 24.79 -7.77
CA THR A 713 -25.26 23.77 -6.71
C THR A 713 -24.01 23.79 -5.84
N GLY A 714 -22.97 24.55 -6.22
CA GLY A 714 -21.72 24.63 -5.47
C GLY A 714 -21.82 25.46 -4.20
N SER A 715 -20.80 25.35 -3.34
CA SER A 715 -20.61 26.26 -2.20
C SER A 715 -20.38 27.69 -2.69
N ASP A 716 -20.51 28.67 -1.80
CA ASP A 716 -20.33 30.07 -2.16
C ASP A 716 -18.97 30.37 -2.81
N GLU A 717 -17.91 29.70 -2.36
CA GLU A 717 -16.57 29.83 -2.94
C GLU A 717 -16.53 29.32 -4.38
N ILE A 718 -17.13 28.15 -4.63
CA ILE A 718 -17.19 27.54 -5.96
C ILE A 718 -18.03 28.40 -6.89
N ARG A 719 -19.20 28.87 -6.44
CA ARG A 719 -20.10 29.74 -7.21
C ARG A 719 -19.36 31.01 -7.66
N LYS A 720 -18.62 31.65 -6.75
CA LYS A 720 -17.80 32.84 -7.04
C LYS A 720 -16.70 32.54 -8.07
N GLY A 721 -15.94 31.45 -7.89
CA GLY A 721 -14.87 31.06 -8.83
C GLY A 721 -15.39 30.72 -10.23
N VAL A 722 -16.48 29.96 -10.30
CA VAL A 722 -17.14 29.55 -11.54
C VAL A 722 -17.75 30.73 -12.29
N ALA A 723 -18.33 31.71 -11.59
CA ALA A 723 -18.82 32.95 -12.20
C ALA A 723 -17.70 33.71 -12.93
N GLY A 724 -16.48 33.73 -12.37
CA GLY A 724 -15.30 34.28 -13.03
C GLY A 724 -14.95 33.56 -14.34
N ALA A 725 -15.01 32.22 -14.36
CA ALA A 725 -14.79 31.44 -15.57
C ALA A 725 -15.89 31.64 -16.62
N LEU A 726 -17.16 31.77 -16.19
CA LEU A 726 -18.30 32.06 -17.09
C LEU A 726 -18.17 33.39 -17.83
N ALA A 727 -17.40 34.36 -17.30
CA ALA A 727 -17.10 35.61 -18.00
C ALA A 727 -16.32 35.41 -19.31
N TYR A 728 -15.71 34.24 -19.54
CA TYR A 728 -14.98 33.88 -20.77
C TYR A 728 -15.80 33.05 -21.77
N VAL A 729 -16.97 32.54 -21.37
CA VAL A 729 -17.81 31.68 -22.23
C VAL A 729 -18.51 32.49 -23.33
N GLY A 730 -18.89 33.72 -23.02
CA GLY A 730 -19.52 34.64 -23.96
C GLY A 730 -20.90 34.19 -24.46
N SER A 731 -21.69 33.45 -23.68
CA SER A 731 -23.05 33.06 -24.04
C SER A 731 -24.11 33.91 -23.31
N ALA A 732 -25.33 33.96 -23.86
CA ALA A 732 -26.46 34.59 -23.18
C ALA A 732 -26.86 33.80 -21.92
N ALA A 733 -26.84 32.46 -21.98
CA ALA A 733 -27.16 31.61 -20.85
C ALA A 733 -26.20 31.84 -19.65
N ALA A 734 -24.91 32.05 -19.90
CA ALA A 734 -23.93 32.38 -18.88
C ALA A 734 -24.21 33.73 -18.20
N GLN A 735 -24.47 34.78 -18.99
CA GLN A 735 -24.79 36.10 -18.42
C GLN A 735 -26.11 36.09 -17.65
N GLU A 736 -27.13 35.39 -18.15
CA GLU A 736 -28.42 35.27 -17.46
C GLU A 736 -28.30 34.51 -16.14
N ALA A 737 -27.56 33.39 -16.12
CA ALA A 737 -27.40 32.61 -14.89
C ALA A 737 -26.64 33.39 -13.79
N VAL A 738 -25.62 34.17 -14.17
CA VAL A 738 -24.90 35.06 -13.23
C VAL A 738 -25.82 36.21 -12.77
N ALA A 739 -26.59 36.80 -13.68
CA ALA A 739 -27.52 37.88 -13.38
C ALA A 739 -28.65 37.44 -12.44
N GLU A 740 -29.19 36.23 -12.63
CA GLU A 740 -30.24 35.66 -11.76
C GLU A 740 -29.82 35.66 -10.29
N ILE A 741 -28.57 35.27 -10.00
CA ILE A 741 -28.02 35.29 -8.63
C ILE A 741 -27.75 36.73 -8.17
N ALA A 742 -27.22 37.60 -9.04
CA ALA A 742 -26.97 39.01 -8.70
C ALA A 742 -28.27 39.75 -8.30
N PHE A 743 -29.38 39.41 -8.94
CA PHE A 743 -30.68 40.05 -8.74
C PHE A 743 -31.50 39.43 -7.60
N ASN A 744 -31.14 38.22 -7.14
CA ASN A 744 -31.88 37.55 -6.08
C ASN A 744 -31.63 38.22 -4.72
N ALA A 745 -32.67 38.84 -4.15
CA ALA A 745 -32.59 39.52 -2.85
C ALA A 745 -32.42 38.55 -1.66
N GLU A 746 -32.66 37.25 -1.85
CA GLU A 746 -32.43 36.23 -0.81
C GLU A 746 -30.96 35.81 -0.69
N GLU A 747 -30.13 36.12 -1.70
CA GLU A 747 -28.69 35.85 -1.67
C GLU A 747 -27.95 36.85 -0.77
N ALA A 748 -26.87 36.39 -0.15
CA ALA A 748 -26.02 37.24 0.67
C ALA A 748 -25.44 38.41 -0.15
N THR A 749 -25.31 39.60 0.46
CA THR A 749 -24.78 40.82 -0.19
C THR A 749 -23.45 40.56 -0.89
N GLU A 750 -22.52 39.85 -0.24
CA GLU A 750 -21.21 39.52 -0.82
C GLU A 750 -21.32 38.65 -2.08
N MET A 751 -22.26 37.70 -2.11
CA MET A 751 -22.50 36.84 -3.26
C MET A 751 -23.03 37.67 -4.43
N ARG A 752 -24.05 38.51 -4.19
CA ARG A 752 -24.62 39.40 -5.20
C ARG A 752 -23.56 40.34 -5.79
N LEU A 753 -22.70 40.92 -4.95
CA LEU A 753 -21.59 41.77 -5.40
C LEU A 753 -20.60 41.03 -6.30
N ALA A 754 -20.22 39.80 -5.93
CA ALA A 754 -19.34 38.98 -6.76
C ALA A 754 -19.98 38.68 -8.14
N MET A 755 -21.29 38.42 -8.17
CA MET A 755 -22.00 38.18 -9.43
C MET A 755 -22.11 39.46 -10.29
N PHE A 756 -22.35 40.63 -9.69
CA PHE A 756 -22.30 41.89 -10.44
C PHE A 756 -20.92 42.16 -11.05
N ALA A 757 -19.85 41.86 -10.32
CA ALA A 757 -18.49 41.99 -10.84
C ALA A 757 -18.24 41.02 -12.02
N ALA A 758 -18.62 39.75 -11.86
CA ALA A 758 -18.50 38.74 -12.92
C ALA A 758 -19.35 39.10 -14.16
N LEU A 759 -20.54 39.66 -13.96
CA LEU A 759 -21.41 40.14 -15.02
C LEU A 759 -20.79 41.33 -15.77
N ALA A 760 -20.19 42.29 -15.03
CA ALA A 760 -19.47 43.41 -15.61
C ALA A 760 -18.28 42.93 -16.46
N ASP A 761 -17.50 41.97 -15.96
CA ASP A 761 -16.35 41.43 -16.68
C ASP A 761 -16.76 40.62 -17.91
N SER A 762 -17.84 39.84 -17.82
CA SER A 762 -18.44 39.17 -18.97
C SER A 762 -18.87 40.17 -20.04
N ALA A 763 -19.49 41.29 -19.64
CA ALA A 763 -19.95 42.33 -20.54
C ALA A 763 -18.80 43.09 -21.22
N LYS A 764 -17.75 43.44 -20.49
CA LYS A 764 -16.54 44.08 -21.06
C LYS A 764 -15.91 43.21 -22.16
N ARG A 765 -15.94 41.89 -21.98
CA ARG A 765 -15.29 40.92 -22.88
C ARG A 765 -16.17 40.54 -24.06
N ASN A 766 -17.46 40.32 -23.82
CA ASN A 766 -18.36 39.67 -24.78
C ASN A 766 -19.52 40.56 -25.25
N GLY A 767 -19.62 41.78 -24.74
CA GLY A 767 -20.76 42.67 -24.91
C GLY A 767 -21.98 42.24 -24.09
N ALA A 768 -23.06 43.01 -24.22
CA ALA A 768 -24.33 42.70 -23.58
C ALA A 768 -25.07 41.56 -24.30
N LYS A 769 -25.36 40.49 -23.55
CA LYS A 769 -26.14 39.33 -23.99
C LYS A 769 -27.32 39.02 -23.07
N LEU A 770 -27.57 39.87 -22.07
CA LEU A 770 -28.78 39.82 -21.26
C LEU A 770 -30.04 40.08 -22.10
N GLY A 771 -31.10 39.36 -21.78
CA GLY A 771 -32.43 39.56 -22.29
C GLY A 771 -33.07 40.87 -21.76
N PRO A 772 -34.10 41.39 -22.44
CA PRO A 772 -34.70 42.68 -22.11
C PRO A 772 -35.16 42.82 -20.65
N LYS A 773 -35.75 41.76 -20.07
CA LYS A 773 -36.22 41.76 -18.68
C LYS A 773 -35.08 41.88 -17.67
N SER A 774 -33.99 41.15 -17.89
CA SER A 774 -32.81 41.19 -17.04
C SER A 774 -32.10 42.54 -17.14
N VAL A 775 -32.12 43.17 -18.31
CA VAL A 775 -31.66 44.55 -18.52
C VAL A 775 -32.50 45.56 -17.73
N GLU A 776 -33.83 45.48 -17.82
CA GLU A 776 -34.74 46.35 -17.04
C GLU A 776 -34.50 46.18 -15.53
N THR A 777 -34.35 44.94 -15.07
CA THR A 777 -34.05 44.64 -13.66
C THR A 777 -32.71 45.23 -13.22
N LEU A 778 -31.65 45.10 -14.04
CA LEU A 778 -30.35 45.69 -13.77
C LEU A 778 -30.41 47.22 -13.66
N ILE A 779 -31.19 47.87 -14.53
CA ILE A 779 -31.40 49.32 -14.49
C ILE A 779 -32.12 49.71 -13.19
N GLU A 780 -33.18 49.01 -12.81
CA GLU A 780 -33.93 49.31 -11.58
C GLU A 780 -33.08 49.12 -10.31
N ILE A 781 -32.23 48.09 -10.25
CA ILE A 781 -31.30 47.89 -9.13
C ILE A 781 -30.26 49.01 -9.10
N ALA A 782 -29.63 49.34 -10.24
CA ALA A 782 -28.65 50.43 -10.32
C ALA A 782 -29.26 51.80 -9.97
N LYS A 783 -30.56 51.96 -10.18
CA LYS A 783 -31.32 53.17 -9.89
C LYS A 783 -31.71 53.29 -8.41
N SER A 784 -32.24 52.22 -7.82
CA SER A 784 -33.06 52.30 -6.59
C SER A 784 -32.66 51.39 -5.43
N GLU A 785 -31.71 50.46 -5.60
CA GLU A 785 -31.28 49.51 -4.55
C GLU A 785 -30.83 50.25 -3.28
N ALA A 786 -31.36 49.90 -2.11
CA ALA A 786 -31.13 50.65 -0.87
C ALA A 786 -29.68 50.54 -0.39
N ASP A 787 -29.06 49.39 -0.60
CA ASP A 787 -27.65 49.16 -0.32
C ASP A 787 -26.78 49.83 -1.40
N LEU A 788 -26.03 50.86 -0.98
CA LEU A 788 -25.14 51.63 -1.86
C LEU A 788 -24.04 50.79 -2.51
N THR A 789 -23.54 49.75 -1.85
CA THR A 789 -22.49 48.88 -2.39
C THR A 789 -23.07 48.02 -3.51
N LEU A 790 -24.26 47.44 -3.32
CA LEU A 790 -24.97 46.69 -4.37
C LEU A 790 -25.36 47.60 -5.54
N ARG A 791 -25.85 48.81 -5.26
CA ARG A 791 -26.17 49.81 -6.28
C ARG A 791 -24.95 50.16 -7.13
N LEU A 792 -23.77 50.31 -6.51
CA LEU A 792 -22.52 50.58 -7.22
C LEU A 792 -22.10 49.39 -8.10
N GLY A 793 -22.19 48.16 -7.58
CA GLY A 793 -21.91 46.95 -8.35
C GLY A 793 -22.84 46.80 -9.57
N ALA A 794 -24.14 47.02 -9.38
CA ALA A 794 -25.13 47.02 -10.45
C ALA A 794 -24.85 48.12 -11.49
N SER A 795 -24.51 49.33 -11.04
CA SER A 795 -24.13 50.43 -11.94
C SER A 795 -22.87 50.11 -12.74
N GLN A 796 -21.89 49.42 -12.15
CA GLN A 796 -20.67 48.99 -12.85
C GLN A 796 -20.99 47.97 -13.93
N ALA A 797 -21.81 46.96 -13.63
CA ALA A 797 -22.27 45.98 -14.60
C ALA A 797 -23.07 46.64 -15.73
N LEU A 798 -23.99 47.53 -15.40
CA LEU A 798 -24.78 48.29 -16.37
C LEU A 798 -23.89 49.12 -17.32
N GLY A 799 -22.88 49.81 -16.76
CA GLY A 799 -21.92 50.58 -17.56
C GLY A 799 -21.09 49.70 -18.49
N ALA A 800 -20.65 48.54 -18.02
CA ALA A 800 -19.91 47.57 -18.82
C ALA A 800 -20.71 46.98 -19.99
N MET A 801 -22.04 46.86 -19.84
CA MET A 801 -22.94 46.34 -20.88
C MET A 801 -23.06 47.27 -22.10
N ASN A 802 -22.77 48.57 -21.95
CA ASN A 802 -22.82 49.56 -23.02
C ASN A 802 -24.12 49.48 -23.86
N LEU A 803 -25.26 49.41 -23.18
CA LEU A 803 -26.58 49.23 -23.78
C LEU A 803 -26.97 50.44 -24.65
N ALA A 804 -27.75 50.20 -25.70
CA ALA A 804 -28.32 51.28 -26.51
C ALA A 804 -29.40 52.05 -25.72
N GLY A 805 -29.28 53.38 -25.64
CA GLY A 805 -30.21 54.27 -24.92
C GLY A 805 -29.51 55.30 -24.03
N ASP A 806 -30.27 55.95 -23.14
CA ASP A 806 -29.77 56.87 -22.10
C ASP A 806 -30.14 56.38 -20.67
N PRO A 807 -29.70 55.16 -20.26
CA PRO A 807 -29.98 54.66 -18.92
C PRO A 807 -29.33 55.53 -17.83
N ALA A 808 -28.15 56.10 -18.10
CA ALA A 808 -27.47 57.02 -17.19
C ALA A 808 -28.29 58.30 -16.96
N GLY A 809 -28.79 58.94 -18.02
CA GLY A 809 -29.63 60.12 -17.87
C GLY A 809 -30.99 59.82 -17.24
N ALA A 810 -31.55 58.61 -17.43
CA ALA A 810 -32.74 58.19 -16.69
C ALA A 810 -32.48 58.09 -15.18
N ILE A 811 -31.35 57.50 -14.77
CA ILE A 811 -30.95 57.42 -13.37
C ILE A 811 -30.69 58.81 -12.79
N ILE A 812 -29.95 59.68 -13.50
CA ILE A 812 -29.65 61.05 -13.05
C ILE A 812 -30.92 61.88 -12.88
N ARG A 813 -31.87 61.81 -13.84
CA ARG A 813 -33.13 62.56 -13.78
C ARG A 813 -34.02 62.11 -12.62
N ASP A 814 -33.96 60.84 -12.25
CA ASP A 814 -34.77 60.30 -11.15
C ASP A 814 -34.19 60.68 -9.77
N GLN A 815 -32.87 60.81 -9.66
CA GLN A 815 -32.21 61.30 -8.43
C GLN A 815 -32.26 62.82 -8.26
N HIS A 816 -32.83 63.55 -9.22
CA HIS A 816 -32.96 65.00 -9.14
C HIS A 816 -34.15 65.38 -8.26
N GLU A 817 -33.88 65.81 -7.02
CA GLU A 817 -34.90 66.33 -6.09
C GLU A 817 -35.22 67.83 -6.28
N GLY A 818 -34.63 68.48 -7.31
CA GLY A 818 -34.80 69.90 -7.63
C GLY A 818 -33.50 70.69 -7.77
#